data_AF-A0A7Y2SL06-F1
#
_entry.id   AF-A0A7Y2SL06-F1
#
_cell.length_a   1.000
_cell.length_b   1.000
_cell.length_c   1.000
_cell.angle_alpha   90.00
_cell.angle_beta   90.00
_cell.angle_gamma   90.00
#
_symmetry.space_group_name_H-M   'P 1'
#
loop_
_entity.id
_entity.type
_entity.pdbx_description
1 polymer ?
#
loop_
_entity_poly.entity_id
_entity_poly.type
_entity_poly.pdbx_seq_one_letter_code
_entity_poly.pdbx_strand_id
1 'polypeptide(L)'
;MQIGTFSLRHSTFNIQHSIMMADPHRAYADLELILRRQADGSTVADLRLRASDSGRDSDLGAGLPVRIDAEELRALALDPDAYGRRLSAMLFGDPRMREAWVRARSYASGAEVALRVRLRIDLGADDLNSLYWETLRDMDGPPLCRSERVLFSRYLDTDDLGRVTQGGRPELRVLAAIANPSDLARYGLSPVDAPGEAARVRVAMGEVPLTLLGRDAGGRPASAGAIIDALRQGHPLLYLVCHGTMAQGRPMLWLEDDGDGQGRISGEDFARRIGDLPPALRPLLVVLASCQSAGDGHAALAAVGPALARAGVAAVLAMQGNVPARTIERLMPAFFRALLRDGEIDRALAIARADLADDHPWWMPALFMQVRDGRLWAASLPAAPSAASEGLLALAELASDDQVRAAIIAFGADFQSACDQIDVLSCYKRLHDLLQQIEDSYGVIYQHARRLPGDDLAWDDLEENEPDLQTLIAEVLRVVAEGPIIGDAIWSRRLERTGVDLGEALEQRDVTALKRALIRLNDVIGRELSRMNAALVAAARTLRLEQLITALTTVRDQLAYSLTAPAVRDKFEIFAEGVGDLSRISGRLAMLVGTHDTFQEVDDELRRVKKLLTQDVAELIFAWEDIRALAQALCKGNVEDWAARMDENRERLDEAMATNEPIKIRRAFHIFYHYATLSFNKVDRDLLTVCTDLQRIGLPAQAVLKMLA
;
A
#
# COMPACT_ATOMS: atom_id res chain seq x y z
N MET A 1 74.00 -5.58 4.17
CA MET A 1 72.96 -6.09 5.09
C MET A 1 71.63 -5.57 4.56
N GLN A 2 70.90 -6.45 3.89
CA GLN A 2 69.82 -6.12 2.95
C GLN A 2 68.49 -5.83 3.65
N ILE A 3 67.80 -4.84 3.08
CA ILE A 3 66.39 -4.51 3.30
C ILE A 3 65.56 -5.56 2.57
N GLY A 4 64.63 -6.20 3.29
CA GLY A 4 63.72 -7.22 2.76
C GLY A 4 62.27 -6.87 3.08
N THR A 5 61.54 -6.45 2.05
CA THR A 5 60.10 -6.20 2.00
C THR A 5 59.30 -7.51 2.16
N PHE A 6 58.31 -7.54 3.06
CA PHE A 6 57.27 -8.57 3.08
C PHE A 6 55.90 -7.98 2.76
N SER A 7 55.26 -8.60 1.77
CA SER A 7 53.99 -8.26 1.15
C SER A 7 52.81 -8.79 1.98
N LEU A 8 51.87 -7.91 2.35
CA LEU A 8 50.54 -8.28 2.84
C LEU A 8 49.56 -8.21 1.67
N ARG A 9 49.28 -9.36 1.04
CA ARG A 9 48.16 -9.53 0.12
C ARG A 9 46.86 -9.40 0.93
N HIS A 10 46.16 -8.27 0.81
CA HIS A 10 44.75 -8.17 1.18
C HIS A 10 43.91 -8.85 0.09
N SER A 11 43.23 -9.93 0.46
CA SER A 11 42.17 -10.56 -0.34
C SER A 11 40.90 -9.72 -0.23
N THR A 12 40.70 -8.78 -1.15
CA THR A 12 39.46 -8.00 -1.33
C THR A 12 38.43 -8.72 -2.21
N PHE A 13 38.59 -10.01 -2.48
CA PHE A 13 37.61 -10.83 -3.20
C PHE A 13 36.70 -11.55 -2.20
N ASN A 14 35.48 -11.03 -2.01
CA ASN A 14 34.22 -11.73 -1.63
C ASN A 14 33.21 -10.93 -0.78
N ILE A 15 33.31 -9.60 -0.66
CA ILE A 15 32.28 -8.83 0.08
C ILE A 15 31.24 -8.19 -0.86
N GLN A 16 31.59 -7.85 -2.10
CA GLN A 16 30.67 -7.17 -3.02
C GLN A 16 29.65 -8.08 -3.73
N HIS A 17 29.89 -9.40 -3.82
CA HIS A 17 28.96 -10.32 -4.48
C HIS A 17 27.84 -10.83 -3.56
N SER A 18 28.03 -10.76 -2.23
CA SER A 18 26.99 -11.12 -1.26
C SER A 18 25.96 -10.02 -1.00
N ILE A 19 26.23 -8.78 -1.41
CA ILE A 19 25.32 -7.64 -1.22
C ILE A 19 24.29 -7.53 -2.37
N MET A 20 24.51 -8.21 -3.49
CA MET A 20 23.67 -8.11 -4.70
C MET A 20 22.56 -9.17 -4.83
N MET A 21 22.37 -10.07 -3.85
CA MET A 21 21.31 -11.11 -3.90
C MET A 21 20.43 -11.21 -2.64
N ALA A 22 20.55 -10.27 -1.70
CA ALA A 22 19.53 -10.12 -0.66
C ALA A 22 18.40 -9.25 -1.22
N ASP A 23 17.21 -9.83 -1.38
CA ASP A 23 15.97 -9.07 -1.58
C ASP A 23 15.82 -8.08 -0.41
N PRO A 24 15.95 -6.76 -0.61
CA PRO A 24 15.86 -5.78 0.47
C PRO A 24 14.46 -5.70 1.10
N HIS A 25 13.49 -6.47 0.61
CA HIS A 25 12.06 -6.29 0.88
C HIS A 25 11.39 -7.43 1.65
N ARG A 26 12.13 -8.40 2.21
CA ARG A 26 11.57 -9.37 3.16
C ARG A 26 11.72 -8.89 4.61
N ALA A 27 10.73 -8.13 5.08
CA ALA A 27 10.62 -7.64 6.46
C ALA A 27 10.18 -8.71 7.49
N TYR A 28 10.21 -10.00 7.14
CA TYR A 28 9.72 -11.10 7.99
C TYR A 28 10.50 -12.40 7.76
N ALA A 29 10.52 -13.25 8.79
CA ALA A 29 10.91 -14.65 8.70
C ALA A 29 9.64 -15.51 8.49
N ASP A 30 9.61 -16.38 7.47
CA ASP A 30 8.42 -17.16 7.10
C ASP A 30 8.51 -18.58 7.67
N LEU A 31 7.74 -18.87 8.71
CA LEU A 31 7.59 -20.18 9.35
C LEU A 31 6.29 -20.85 8.87
N GLU A 32 6.44 -21.95 8.14
CA GLU A 32 5.35 -22.84 7.79
C GLU A 32 5.21 -23.94 8.85
N LEU A 33 4.03 -24.03 9.47
CA LEU A 33 3.64 -25.09 10.40
C LEU A 33 2.59 -25.97 9.71
N ILE A 34 2.95 -27.19 9.36
CA ILE A 34 2.08 -28.13 8.65
C ILE A 34 1.59 -29.18 9.64
N LEU A 35 0.28 -29.32 9.81
CA LEU A 35 -0.34 -30.40 10.57
C LEU A 35 -0.95 -31.42 9.63
N ARG A 36 -0.62 -32.69 9.84
CA ARG A 36 -1.09 -33.78 8.97
C ARG A 36 -1.44 -35.04 9.74
N ARG A 37 -2.44 -35.75 9.24
CA ARG A 37 -2.88 -37.05 9.74
C ARG A 37 -2.04 -38.14 9.09
N GLN A 38 -1.47 -39.03 9.88
CA GLN A 38 -0.81 -40.23 9.39
C GLN A 38 -1.85 -41.34 9.14
N ALA A 39 -1.45 -42.37 8.39
CA ALA A 39 -2.32 -43.50 8.05
C ALA A 39 -2.83 -44.28 9.28
N ASP A 40 -2.11 -44.20 10.40
CA ASP A 40 -2.50 -44.81 11.68
C ASP A 40 -3.44 -43.92 12.53
N GLY A 41 -3.87 -42.76 11.99
CA GLY A 41 -4.74 -41.81 12.66
C GLY A 41 -4.03 -40.81 13.58
N SER A 42 -2.71 -40.96 13.81
CA SER A 42 -1.94 -40.01 14.61
C SER A 42 -1.72 -38.69 13.86
N THR A 43 -1.54 -37.60 14.60
CA THR A 43 -1.24 -36.28 14.03
C THR A 43 0.24 -35.98 14.20
N VAL A 44 0.86 -35.46 13.14
CA VAL A 44 2.24 -34.97 13.18
C VAL A 44 2.33 -33.55 12.64
N ALA A 45 3.37 -32.84 13.07
CA ALA A 45 3.73 -31.50 12.63
C ALA A 45 5.07 -31.48 11.89
N ASP A 46 5.14 -30.69 10.83
CA ASP A 46 6.38 -30.29 10.15
C ASP A 46 6.56 -28.77 10.28
N LEU A 47 7.79 -28.31 10.54
CA LEU A 47 8.13 -26.89 10.70
C LEU A 47 9.24 -26.54 9.73
N ARG A 48 8.95 -25.60 8.83
CA ARG A 48 9.88 -25.10 7.82
C ARG A 48 10.05 -23.62 7.97
N LEU A 49 11.28 -23.18 8.19
CA LEU A 49 11.62 -21.76 8.27
C LEU A 49 12.32 -21.33 7.00
N ARG A 50 11.79 -20.31 6.34
CA ARG A 50 12.47 -19.59 5.27
C ARG A 50 13.04 -18.29 5.83
N ALA A 51 14.36 -18.23 5.83
CA ALA A 51 15.14 -17.08 6.25
C ALA A 51 14.96 -15.90 5.28
N SER A 52 14.97 -14.66 5.81
CA SER A 52 14.75 -13.43 5.04
C SER A 52 15.93 -13.10 4.11
N ASP A 53 17.14 -13.50 4.49
CA ASP A 53 18.42 -13.13 3.85
C ASP A 53 18.92 -14.11 2.77
N SER A 54 18.60 -15.39 2.91
CA SER A 54 19.25 -16.48 2.17
C SER A 54 18.31 -17.21 1.22
N GLY A 55 17.00 -16.92 1.27
CA GLY A 55 15.97 -17.51 0.42
C GLY A 55 15.81 -19.04 0.55
N ARG A 56 16.65 -19.70 1.36
CA ARG A 56 16.69 -21.14 1.60
C ARG A 56 15.68 -21.54 2.67
N ASP A 57 14.94 -22.60 2.38
CA ASP A 57 14.06 -23.25 3.34
C ASP A 57 14.92 -24.15 4.25
N SER A 58 14.74 -24.01 5.56
CA SER A 58 15.36 -24.82 6.59
C SER A 58 14.28 -25.65 7.29
N ASP A 59 14.36 -26.97 7.17
CA ASP A 59 13.51 -27.88 7.96
C ASP A 59 13.96 -27.82 9.42
N LEU A 60 13.13 -27.24 10.28
CA LEU A 60 13.39 -27.13 11.73
C LEU A 60 12.90 -28.37 12.48
N GLY A 61 11.90 -29.06 11.94
CA GLY A 61 11.38 -30.31 12.48
C GLY A 61 10.46 -31.00 11.48
N ALA A 62 10.51 -32.34 11.44
CA ALA A 62 9.69 -33.14 10.55
C ALA A 62 9.10 -34.36 11.28
N GLY A 63 7.83 -34.65 11.03
CA GLY A 63 7.10 -35.78 11.61
C GLY A 63 6.99 -35.71 13.14
N LEU A 64 6.91 -34.50 13.70
CA LEU A 64 6.87 -34.30 15.15
C LEU A 64 5.48 -34.68 15.68
N PRO A 65 5.36 -35.60 16.65
CA PRO A 65 4.05 -36.04 17.14
C PRO A 65 3.31 -34.90 17.85
N VAL A 66 2.05 -34.69 17.48
CA VAL A 66 1.16 -33.71 18.10
C VAL A 66 -0.07 -34.45 18.62
N ARG A 67 -0.41 -34.24 19.90
CA ARG A 67 -1.57 -34.85 20.55
C ARG A 67 -2.51 -33.75 21.00
N ILE A 68 -3.54 -33.50 20.20
CA ILE A 68 -4.61 -32.56 20.53
C ILE A 68 -5.80 -33.33 21.11
N ASP A 69 -6.25 -32.93 22.30
CA ASP A 69 -7.52 -33.37 22.87
C ASP A 69 -8.58 -32.29 22.60
N ALA A 70 -9.37 -32.51 21.55
CA ALA A 70 -10.41 -31.56 21.14
C ALA A 70 -11.57 -31.48 22.14
N GLU A 71 -11.83 -32.53 22.93
CA GLU A 71 -12.90 -32.53 23.93
C GLU A 71 -12.51 -31.65 25.12
N GLU A 72 -11.26 -31.77 25.58
CA GLU A 72 -10.73 -30.90 26.63
C GLU A 72 -10.72 -29.43 26.20
N LEU A 73 -10.28 -29.13 24.96
CA LEU A 73 -10.32 -27.77 24.43
C LEU A 73 -11.75 -27.23 24.33
N ARG A 74 -12.71 -28.07 23.92
CA ARG A 74 -14.12 -27.67 23.83
C ARG A 74 -14.70 -27.29 25.19
N ALA A 75 -14.28 -27.96 26.27
CA ALA A 75 -14.67 -27.59 27.64
C ALA A 75 -14.13 -26.20 28.06
N LEU A 76 -13.08 -25.70 27.41
CA LEU A 76 -12.47 -24.40 27.66
C LEU A 76 -12.92 -23.30 26.70
N ALA A 77 -13.86 -23.55 25.78
CA ALA A 77 -14.21 -22.63 24.69
C ALA A 77 -14.71 -21.23 25.15
N LEU A 78 -15.18 -21.10 26.40
CA LEU A 78 -15.63 -19.83 26.98
C LEU A 78 -14.51 -19.03 27.68
N ASP A 79 -13.33 -19.64 27.87
CA ASP A 79 -12.14 -18.99 28.44
C ASP A 79 -11.00 -19.07 27.41
N PRO A 80 -10.85 -18.05 26.53
CA PRO A 80 -9.87 -18.09 25.45
C PRO A 80 -8.42 -18.10 25.95
N ASP A 81 -8.16 -17.59 27.16
CA ASP A 81 -6.83 -17.62 27.75
C ASP A 81 -6.47 -19.03 28.25
N ALA A 82 -7.40 -19.71 28.94
CA ALA A 82 -7.22 -21.09 29.34
C ALA A 82 -7.16 -22.02 28.11
N TYR A 83 -8.03 -21.79 27.12
CA TYR A 83 -8.00 -22.50 25.84
C TYR A 83 -6.63 -22.36 25.18
N GLY A 84 -6.12 -21.13 25.04
CA GLY A 84 -4.84 -20.85 24.41
C GLY A 84 -3.65 -21.49 25.14
N ARG A 85 -3.62 -21.40 26.48
CA ARG A 85 -2.60 -22.09 27.30
C ARG A 85 -2.63 -23.60 27.06
N ARG A 86 -3.82 -24.20 27.03
CA ARG A 86 -3.95 -25.64 26.87
C ARG A 86 -3.60 -26.10 25.46
N LEU A 87 -4.05 -25.38 24.44
CA LEU A 87 -3.71 -25.65 23.04
C LEU A 87 -2.20 -25.54 22.81
N SER A 88 -1.55 -24.49 23.31
CA SER A 88 -0.08 -24.36 23.26
C SER A 88 0.62 -25.53 23.96
N ALA A 89 0.17 -25.93 25.15
CA ALA A 89 0.76 -27.06 25.87
C ALA A 89 0.64 -28.40 25.10
N MET A 90 -0.48 -28.60 24.37
CA MET A 90 -0.67 -29.77 23.52
C MET A 90 0.21 -29.73 22.27
N LEU A 91 0.26 -28.57 21.58
CA LEU A 91 1.07 -28.38 20.37
C LEU A 91 2.55 -28.54 20.67
N PHE A 92 3.04 -27.91 21.73
CA PHE A 92 4.45 -27.88 22.14
C PHE A 92 4.83 -29.00 23.13
N GLY A 93 4.02 -30.06 23.23
CA GLY A 93 4.28 -31.18 24.15
C GLY A 93 5.59 -31.92 23.85
N ASP A 94 5.93 -32.10 22.57
CA ASP A 94 7.20 -32.72 22.16
C ASP A 94 8.36 -31.71 22.35
N PRO A 95 9.47 -32.08 23.04
CA PRO A 95 10.62 -31.20 23.22
C PRO A 95 11.23 -30.67 21.91
N ARG A 96 11.20 -31.46 20.83
CA ARG A 96 11.73 -31.07 19.52
C ARG A 96 10.85 -30.01 18.85
N MET A 97 9.54 -30.05 19.10
CA MET A 97 8.61 -29.03 18.65
C MET A 97 8.89 -27.68 19.34
N ARG A 98 9.16 -27.71 20.65
CA ARG A 98 9.60 -26.53 21.41
C ARG A 98 10.90 -25.97 20.89
N GLU A 99 11.90 -26.83 20.68
CA GLU A 99 13.20 -26.41 20.16
C GLU A 99 13.07 -25.77 18.77
N ALA A 100 12.31 -26.38 17.87
CA ALA A 100 12.05 -25.84 16.53
C ALA A 100 11.36 -24.47 16.59
N TRP A 101 10.34 -24.32 17.44
CA TRP A 101 9.66 -23.04 17.66
C TRP A 101 10.59 -21.96 18.21
N VAL A 102 11.35 -22.26 19.26
CA VAL A 102 12.30 -21.32 19.88
C VAL A 102 13.36 -20.89 18.88
N ARG A 103 13.86 -21.80 18.03
CA ARG A 103 14.81 -21.46 16.96
C ARG A 103 14.22 -20.48 15.95
N ALA A 104 12.98 -20.69 15.51
CA ALA A 104 12.30 -19.78 14.59
C ALA A 104 12.08 -18.38 15.21
N ARG A 105 11.63 -18.33 16.47
CA ARG A 105 11.45 -17.08 17.23
C ARG A 105 12.77 -16.34 17.43
N SER A 106 13.82 -17.05 17.82
CA SER A 106 15.15 -16.47 18.06
C SER A 106 15.75 -15.91 16.79
N TYR A 107 15.57 -16.60 15.65
CA TYR A 107 16.01 -16.09 14.35
C TYR A 107 15.30 -14.79 13.99
N ALA A 108 13.96 -14.76 14.03
CA ALA A 108 13.19 -13.56 13.71
C ALA A 108 13.54 -12.38 14.64
N SER A 109 13.69 -12.65 15.94
CA SER A 109 14.08 -11.63 16.91
C SER A 109 15.50 -11.10 16.67
N GLY A 110 16.47 -11.98 16.38
CA GLY A 110 17.86 -11.59 16.15
C GLY A 110 18.07 -10.85 14.82
N ALA A 111 17.23 -11.13 13.82
CA ALA A 111 17.17 -10.38 12.57
C ALA A 111 16.28 -9.12 12.65
N GLU A 112 15.69 -8.83 13.82
CA GLU A 112 14.79 -7.69 14.05
C GLU A 112 13.58 -7.62 13.11
N VAL A 113 13.10 -8.77 12.65
CA VAL A 113 11.94 -8.89 11.76
C VAL A 113 10.75 -9.54 12.45
N ALA A 114 9.55 -9.42 11.85
CA ALA A 114 8.38 -10.15 12.30
C ALA A 114 8.50 -11.65 11.97
N LEU A 115 7.90 -12.53 12.79
CA LEU A 115 7.75 -13.94 12.46
C LEU A 115 6.38 -14.17 11.81
N ARG A 116 6.36 -14.46 10.52
CA ARG A 116 5.14 -14.90 9.83
C ARG A 116 4.93 -16.38 10.07
N VAL A 117 3.77 -16.75 10.59
CA VAL A 117 3.39 -18.13 10.90
C VAL A 117 2.26 -18.54 9.98
N ARG A 118 2.56 -19.42 9.03
CA ARG A 118 1.59 -20.00 8.09
C ARG A 118 1.18 -21.37 8.61
N LEU A 119 -0.01 -21.45 9.22
CA LEU A 119 -0.58 -22.72 9.65
C LEU A 119 -1.27 -23.40 8.46
N ARG A 120 -0.77 -24.56 8.06
CA ARG A 120 -1.39 -25.39 7.02
C ARG A 120 -1.89 -26.69 7.66
N ILE A 121 -3.15 -27.03 7.41
CA ILE A 121 -3.76 -28.28 7.90
C ILE A 121 -4.13 -29.10 6.68
N ASP A 122 -3.45 -30.23 6.50
CA ASP A 122 -3.71 -31.12 5.37
C ASP A 122 -5.15 -31.68 5.43
N LEU A 123 -5.73 -31.99 4.27
CA LEU A 123 -7.11 -32.47 4.10
C LEU A 123 -7.51 -33.67 5.01
N GLY A 124 -6.54 -34.51 5.39
CA GLY A 124 -6.80 -35.63 6.31
C GLY A 124 -6.98 -35.23 7.77
N ALA A 125 -6.80 -33.95 8.11
CA ALA A 125 -6.87 -33.42 9.47
C ALA A 125 -7.89 -32.27 9.60
N ASP A 126 -8.93 -32.30 8.77
CA ASP A 126 -9.96 -31.27 8.65
C ASP A 126 -10.61 -30.83 9.98
N ASP A 127 -10.79 -31.74 10.93
CA ASP A 127 -11.28 -31.48 12.29
C ASP A 127 -10.44 -30.46 13.06
N LEU A 128 -9.13 -30.38 12.79
CA LEU A 128 -8.24 -29.43 13.44
C LEU A 128 -8.51 -27.97 13.02
N ASN A 129 -9.16 -27.73 11.89
CA ASN A 129 -9.55 -26.37 11.49
C ASN A 129 -10.57 -25.75 12.46
N SER A 130 -11.30 -26.58 13.22
CA SER A 130 -12.28 -26.11 14.21
C SER A 130 -11.68 -25.44 15.44
N LEU A 131 -10.38 -25.63 15.68
CA LEU A 131 -9.71 -25.10 16.87
C LEU A 131 -9.38 -23.61 16.73
N TYR A 132 -9.37 -22.90 17.85
CA TYR A 132 -9.03 -21.47 17.91
C TYR A 132 -7.51 -21.25 17.92
N TRP A 133 -6.84 -21.54 16.81
CA TRP A 133 -5.38 -21.42 16.70
C TRP A 133 -4.84 -20.00 16.96
N GLU A 134 -5.65 -18.97 16.80
CA GLU A 134 -5.32 -17.57 17.10
C GLU A 134 -5.10 -17.33 18.60
N THR A 135 -5.55 -18.26 19.46
CA THR A 135 -5.31 -18.23 20.91
C THR A 135 -3.93 -18.77 21.31
N LEU A 136 -3.15 -19.31 20.38
CA LEU A 136 -1.80 -19.81 20.66
C LEU A 136 -0.97 -18.75 21.40
N ARG A 137 -0.22 -19.23 22.39
CA ARG A 137 0.68 -18.44 23.24
C ARG A 137 2.11 -18.92 23.09
N ASP A 138 3.05 -18.01 23.36
CA ASP A 138 4.43 -18.42 23.61
C ASP A 138 4.50 -19.23 24.91
N MET A 139 5.51 -20.09 25.07
CA MET A 139 5.66 -20.90 26.28
C MET A 139 5.85 -19.98 27.49
N ASP A 140 4.89 -19.99 28.42
CA ASP A 140 4.80 -19.08 29.59
C ASP A 140 4.71 -17.57 29.23
N GLY A 141 4.44 -17.23 27.97
CA GLY A 141 4.40 -15.87 27.44
C GLY A 141 3.01 -15.38 27.03
N PRO A 142 2.89 -14.15 26.49
CA PRO A 142 1.62 -13.59 26.04
C PRO A 142 1.05 -14.32 24.82
N PRO A 143 -0.24 -14.10 24.48
CA PRO A 143 -0.83 -14.59 23.23
C PRO A 143 -0.07 -14.10 22.00
N LEU A 144 0.20 -14.99 21.05
CA LEU A 144 0.98 -14.70 19.85
C LEU A 144 0.29 -13.65 18.97
N CYS A 145 -1.02 -13.79 18.76
CA CYS A 145 -1.81 -12.90 17.90
C CYS A 145 -2.15 -11.54 18.52
N ARG A 146 -1.57 -11.20 19.68
CA ARG A 146 -1.63 -9.85 20.28
C ARG A 146 -0.34 -9.06 20.11
N SER A 147 0.60 -9.56 19.30
CA SER A 147 1.85 -8.89 18.98
C SER A 147 1.96 -8.64 17.49
N GLU A 148 2.35 -7.43 17.11
CA GLU A 148 2.70 -7.11 15.71
C GLU A 148 3.93 -7.87 15.22
N ARG A 149 4.71 -8.47 16.13
CA ARG A 149 5.88 -9.30 15.79
C ARG A 149 5.52 -10.70 15.32
N VAL A 150 4.23 -11.09 15.33
CA VAL A 150 3.76 -12.40 14.84
C VAL A 150 2.62 -12.20 13.84
N LEU A 151 2.88 -12.56 12.59
CA LEU A 151 1.89 -12.47 11.50
C LEU A 151 1.27 -13.85 11.30
N PHE A 152 0.10 -14.10 11.89
CA PHE A 152 -0.52 -15.43 11.90
C PHE A 152 -1.65 -15.55 10.89
N SER A 153 -1.58 -16.58 10.03
CA SER A 153 -2.59 -16.88 9.02
C SER A 153 -2.74 -18.38 8.77
N ARG A 154 -3.93 -18.78 8.32
CA ARG A 154 -4.28 -20.17 7.98
C ARG A 154 -4.25 -20.37 6.48
N TYR A 155 -3.56 -21.39 6.00
CA TYR A 155 -3.50 -21.76 4.59
C TYR A 155 -4.31 -23.03 4.37
N LEU A 156 -5.23 -22.97 3.42
CA LEU A 156 -6.06 -24.09 3.02
C LEU A 156 -5.56 -24.63 1.67
N ASP A 157 -5.48 -25.94 1.57
CA ASP A 157 -5.22 -26.58 0.27
C ASP A 157 -6.41 -26.31 -0.67
N THR A 158 -6.12 -25.95 -1.92
CA THR A 158 -7.09 -25.67 -2.98
C THR A 158 -6.74 -26.47 -4.23
N ASP A 159 -7.74 -26.94 -4.96
CA ASP A 159 -7.56 -27.55 -6.28
C ASP A 159 -7.43 -26.50 -7.40
N ASP A 160 -7.68 -25.22 -7.08
CA ASP A 160 -7.53 -24.12 -8.03
C ASP A 160 -6.04 -23.79 -8.24
N LEU A 161 -5.49 -24.31 -9.35
CA LEU A 161 -4.11 -24.04 -9.80
C LEU A 161 -3.95 -22.66 -10.45
N GLY A 162 -5.02 -21.85 -10.53
CA GLY A 162 -4.96 -20.49 -11.03
C GLY A 162 -3.97 -19.66 -10.21
N ARG A 163 -2.94 -19.11 -10.85
CA ARG A 163 -2.09 -18.11 -10.20
C ARG A 163 -2.98 -16.94 -9.76
N VAL A 164 -3.02 -16.65 -8.46
CA VAL A 164 -3.40 -15.32 -7.98
C VAL A 164 -2.33 -14.37 -8.51
N THR A 165 -2.57 -13.76 -9.66
CA THR A 165 -1.61 -12.85 -10.29
C THR A 165 -1.52 -11.58 -9.44
N GLN A 166 -0.44 -11.47 -8.68
CA GLN A 166 -0.01 -10.22 -8.05
C GLN A 166 0.50 -9.29 -9.16
N GLY A 167 -0.35 -8.38 -9.62
CA GLY A 167 0.07 -7.23 -10.43
C GLY A 167 0.63 -6.11 -9.54
N GLY A 168 0.93 -4.95 -10.14
CA GLY A 168 1.09 -3.70 -9.38
C GLY A 168 -0.20 -3.35 -8.61
N ARG A 169 -0.16 -2.34 -7.73
CA ARG A 169 -1.35 -1.89 -6.98
C ARG A 169 -2.52 -1.70 -7.96
N PRO A 170 -3.56 -2.56 -7.93
CA PRO A 170 -4.70 -2.41 -8.84
C PRO A 170 -5.34 -1.06 -8.54
N GLU A 171 -6.16 -0.55 -9.46
CA GLU A 171 -7.10 0.51 -9.11
C GLU A 171 -8.00 -0.05 -7.99
N LEU A 172 -7.65 0.24 -6.74
CA LEU A 172 -8.30 -0.35 -5.58
C LEU A 172 -9.73 0.18 -5.57
N ARG A 173 -10.68 -0.71 -5.75
CA ARG A 173 -12.11 -0.40 -5.68
C ARG A 173 -12.72 -1.31 -4.62
N VAL A 174 -13.35 -0.68 -3.63
CA VAL A 174 -13.96 -1.41 -2.51
C VAL A 174 -15.46 -1.52 -2.74
N LEU A 175 -15.96 -2.73 -2.62
CA LEU A 175 -17.37 -3.00 -2.48
C LEU A 175 -17.68 -3.21 -1.00
N ALA A 176 -18.34 -2.25 -0.37
CA ALA A 176 -18.87 -2.40 0.98
C ALA A 176 -20.36 -2.74 0.91
N ALA A 177 -20.71 -3.97 1.27
CA ALA A 177 -22.07 -4.46 1.35
C ALA A 177 -22.49 -4.57 2.82
N ILE A 178 -23.42 -3.74 3.24
CA ILE A 178 -23.87 -3.63 4.63
C ILE A 178 -25.35 -4.00 4.66
N ALA A 179 -25.64 -5.25 5.01
CA ALA A 179 -26.99 -5.77 4.99
C ALA A 179 -27.71 -5.54 6.32
N ASN A 180 -28.86 -4.85 6.27
CA ASN A 180 -29.74 -4.66 7.41
C ASN A 180 -31.19 -4.99 7.04
N PRO A 181 -31.54 -6.27 6.83
CA PRO A 181 -32.89 -6.64 6.42
C PRO A 181 -33.94 -6.22 7.47
N SER A 182 -35.10 -5.76 7.02
CA SER A 182 -36.14 -5.21 7.90
C SER A 182 -36.83 -6.26 8.78
N ASP A 183 -36.68 -7.55 8.47
CA ASP A 183 -37.31 -8.67 9.18
C ASP A 183 -36.38 -9.37 10.18
N LEU A 184 -35.21 -8.81 10.52
CA LEU A 184 -34.25 -9.37 11.49
C LEU A 184 -34.88 -9.77 12.83
N ALA A 185 -35.83 -8.96 13.32
CA ALA A 185 -36.54 -9.22 14.58
C ALA A 185 -37.31 -10.55 14.58
N ARG A 186 -37.76 -11.03 13.41
CA ARG A 186 -38.43 -12.34 13.27
C ARG A 186 -37.50 -13.51 13.62
N TYR A 187 -36.20 -13.31 13.50
CA TYR A 187 -35.17 -14.33 13.78
C TYR A 187 -34.43 -14.07 15.10
N GLY A 188 -34.88 -13.10 15.90
CA GLY A 188 -34.21 -12.72 17.15
C GLY A 188 -32.86 -12.02 16.95
N LEU A 189 -32.62 -11.45 15.77
CA LEU A 189 -31.39 -10.74 15.43
C LEU A 189 -31.58 -9.23 15.64
N SER A 190 -30.54 -8.58 16.18
CA SER A 190 -30.55 -7.12 16.39
C SER A 190 -30.26 -6.37 15.09
N PRO A 191 -30.81 -5.16 14.89
CA PRO A 191 -30.46 -4.33 13.74
C PRO A 191 -28.95 -4.03 13.66
N VAL A 192 -28.43 -3.92 12.45
CA VAL A 192 -27.06 -3.49 12.19
C VAL A 192 -27.03 -1.96 12.10
N ASP A 193 -26.02 -1.31 12.71
CA ASP A 193 -25.76 0.13 12.52
C ASP A 193 -25.16 0.39 11.13
N ALA A 194 -26.00 0.27 10.09
CA ALA A 194 -25.56 0.42 8.72
C ALA A 194 -25.01 1.82 8.40
N PRO A 195 -25.61 2.94 8.88
CA PRO A 195 -25.05 4.27 8.68
C PRO A 195 -23.67 4.45 9.34
N GLY A 196 -23.51 4.01 10.59
CA GLY A 196 -22.23 4.12 11.29
C GLY A 196 -21.14 3.27 10.63
N GLU A 197 -21.50 2.07 10.15
CA GLU A 197 -20.54 1.20 9.47
C GLU A 197 -20.13 1.75 8.09
N ALA A 198 -21.07 2.34 7.36
CA ALA A 198 -20.79 3.06 6.12
C ALA A 198 -19.88 4.29 6.36
N ALA A 199 -20.05 4.99 7.49
CA ALA A 199 -19.19 6.10 7.87
C ALA A 199 -17.77 5.63 8.21
N ARG A 200 -17.63 4.59 9.05
CA ARG A 200 -16.33 4.02 9.45
C ARG A 200 -15.53 3.51 8.26
N VAL A 201 -16.15 2.75 7.35
CA VAL A 201 -15.44 2.27 6.15
C VAL A 201 -15.05 3.42 5.23
N ARG A 202 -15.90 4.43 5.04
CA ARG A 202 -15.57 5.59 4.21
C ARG A 202 -14.36 6.36 4.75
N VAL A 203 -14.29 6.56 6.07
CA VAL A 203 -13.15 7.20 6.73
C VAL A 203 -11.89 6.35 6.56
N ALA A 204 -11.98 5.04 6.81
CA ALA A 204 -10.83 4.15 6.73
C ALA A 204 -10.29 4.00 5.30
N MET A 205 -11.15 4.11 4.28
CA MET A 205 -10.78 3.99 2.88
C MET A 205 -10.23 5.28 2.25
N GLY A 206 -10.44 6.44 2.87
CA GLY A 206 -9.94 7.73 2.38
C GLY A 206 -10.41 8.01 0.94
N GLU A 207 -9.45 8.16 0.02
CA GLU A 207 -9.72 8.45 -1.40
C GLU A 207 -9.99 7.20 -2.27
N VAL A 208 -9.90 6.00 -1.70
CA VAL A 208 -10.12 4.75 -2.45
C VAL A 208 -11.59 4.69 -2.91
N PRO A 209 -11.86 4.49 -4.21
CA PRO A 209 -13.22 4.38 -4.72
C PRO A 209 -14.05 3.34 -3.97
N LEU A 210 -15.15 3.78 -3.36
CA LEU A 210 -16.02 2.98 -2.51
C LEU A 210 -17.41 2.87 -3.13
N THR A 211 -17.84 1.65 -3.42
CA THR A 211 -19.22 1.32 -3.80
C THR A 211 -19.96 0.77 -2.58
N LEU A 212 -21.07 1.40 -2.21
CA LEU A 212 -21.90 1.00 -1.07
C LEU A 212 -23.18 0.28 -1.51
N LEU A 213 -23.43 -0.88 -0.91
CA LEU A 213 -24.72 -1.59 -0.93
C LEU A 213 -25.27 -1.64 0.49
N GLY A 214 -26.59 -1.54 0.63
CA GLY A 214 -27.33 -1.48 1.89
C GLY A 214 -28.33 -0.35 1.86
N ARG A 215 -29.63 -0.65 2.05
CA ARG A 215 -30.70 0.38 2.01
C ARG A 215 -30.45 1.49 3.03
N ASP A 216 -30.13 1.09 4.25
CA ASP A 216 -29.88 2.01 5.37
C ASP A 216 -28.48 2.65 5.31
N ALA A 217 -27.57 2.11 4.49
CA ALA A 217 -26.25 2.68 4.21
C ALA A 217 -26.27 3.73 3.08
N GLY A 218 -27.45 4.01 2.50
CA GLY A 218 -27.62 4.95 1.39
C GLY A 218 -27.34 4.37 -0.01
N GLY A 219 -27.29 3.04 -0.13
CA GLY A 219 -27.08 2.31 -1.38
C GLY A 219 -28.31 1.54 -1.87
N ARG A 220 -28.16 0.82 -2.98
CA ARG A 220 -29.13 -0.21 -3.39
C ARG A 220 -29.06 -1.40 -2.42
N PRO A 221 -30.06 -2.31 -2.40
CA PRO A 221 -30.09 -3.39 -1.42
C PRO A 221 -28.84 -4.27 -1.47
N ALA A 222 -28.31 -4.63 -0.30
CA ALA A 222 -27.20 -5.57 -0.16
C ALA A 222 -27.68 -7.02 -0.33
N SER A 223 -28.27 -7.34 -1.48
CA SER A 223 -28.70 -8.69 -1.86
C SER A 223 -27.54 -9.53 -2.40
N ALA A 224 -27.69 -10.85 -2.41
CA ALA A 224 -26.70 -11.73 -3.03
C ALA A 224 -26.51 -11.41 -4.52
N GLY A 225 -27.60 -11.10 -5.24
CA GLY A 225 -27.54 -10.69 -6.65
C GLY A 225 -26.76 -9.39 -6.84
N ALA A 226 -27.08 -8.37 -6.04
CA ALA A 226 -26.40 -7.08 -6.08
C ALA A 226 -24.91 -7.19 -5.76
N ILE A 227 -24.50 -8.02 -4.80
CA ILE A 227 -23.09 -8.25 -4.49
C ILE A 227 -22.37 -8.85 -5.70
N ILE A 228 -22.91 -9.91 -6.29
CA ILE A 228 -22.30 -10.57 -7.46
C ILE A 228 -22.25 -9.63 -8.68
N ASP A 229 -23.29 -8.83 -8.92
CA ASP A 229 -23.31 -7.86 -10.00
C ASP A 229 -22.30 -6.74 -9.82
N ALA A 230 -22.07 -6.30 -8.57
CA ALA A 230 -21.03 -5.33 -8.29
C ALA A 230 -19.64 -5.95 -8.50
N LEU A 231 -19.38 -7.17 -8.02
CA LEU A 231 -18.11 -7.86 -8.28
C LEU A 231 -17.78 -8.01 -9.77
N ARG A 232 -18.79 -8.22 -10.63
CA ARG A 232 -18.62 -8.23 -12.10
C ARG A 232 -18.12 -6.92 -12.69
N GLN A 233 -18.26 -5.80 -11.97
CA GLN A 233 -17.73 -4.48 -12.36
C GLN A 233 -16.26 -4.29 -11.93
N GLY A 234 -15.68 -5.26 -11.21
CA GLY A 234 -14.26 -5.36 -10.89
C GLY A 234 -13.88 -4.73 -9.55
N HIS A 235 -14.44 -5.24 -8.45
CA HIS A 235 -14.08 -4.82 -7.09
C HIS A 235 -13.14 -5.85 -6.43
N PRO A 236 -11.82 -5.58 -6.35
CA PRO A 236 -10.87 -6.52 -5.77
C PRO A 236 -11.02 -6.69 -4.24
N LEU A 237 -11.73 -5.79 -3.56
CA LEU A 237 -11.99 -5.82 -2.13
C LEU A 237 -13.50 -5.88 -1.86
N LEU A 238 -13.97 -6.92 -1.19
CA LEU A 238 -15.34 -7.03 -0.69
C LEU A 238 -15.34 -6.95 0.84
N TYR A 239 -16.01 -5.95 1.40
CA TYR A 239 -16.33 -5.88 2.82
C TYR A 239 -17.82 -6.16 3.01
N LEU A 240 -18.15 -7.29 3.64
CA LEU A 240 -19.52 -7.72 3.88
C LEU A 240 -19.83 -7.69 5.38
N VAL A 241 -20.80 -6.84 5.74
CA VAL A 241 -21.36 -6.73 7.09
C VAL A 241 -22.76 -7.31 7.07
N CYS A 242 -22.97 -8.40 7.80
CA CYS A 242 -24.28 -9.07 7.87
C CYS A 242 -24.34 -10.03 9.06
N HIS A 243 -25.56 -10.44 9.44
CA HIS A 243 -25.71 -11.55 10.38
C HIS A 243 -25.36 -12.88 9.73
N GLY A 244 -24.72 -13.74 10.50
CA GLY A 244 -24.32 -15.08 10.10
C GLY A 244 -24.59 -16.08 11.21
N THR A 245 -24.92 -17.32 10.84
CA THR A 245 -25.05 -18.43 11.81
C THR A 245 -24.75 -19.77 11.14
N MET A 246 -24.39 -20.74 11.96
CA MET A 246 -24.39 -22.16 11.62
C MET A 246 -25.74 -22.75 12.04
N ALA A 247 -26.62 -23.00 11.08
CA ALA A 247 -27.93 -23.63 11.29
C ALA A 247 -27.84 -25.10 10.86
N GLN A 248 -27.94 -26.03 11.82
CA GLN A 248 -27.85 -27.49 11.57
C GLN A 248 -26.57 -27.88 10.79
N GLY A 249 -25.43 -27.24 11.10
CA GLY A 249 -24.15 -27.48 10.43
C GLY A 249 -24.00 -26.79 9.07
N ARG A 250 -25.00 -26.01 8.62
CA ARG A 250 -24.93 -25.23 7.38
C ARG A 250 -24.74 -23.73 7.68
N PRO A 251 -23.80 -23.06 7.01
CA PRO A 251 -23.63 -21.62 7.15
C PRO A 251 -24.78 -20.88 6.46
N MET A 252 -25.33 -19.88 7.12
CA MET A 252 -26.35 -18.99 6.56
C MET A 252 -25.94 -17.53 6.76
N LEU A 253 -26.16 -16.71 5.74
CA LEU A 253 -25.99 -15.25 5.78
C LEU A 253 -27.33 -14.56 5.58
N TRP A 254 -27.60 -13.52 6.37
CA TRP A 254 -28.80 -12.67 6.24
C TRP A 254 -28.45 -11.43 5.44
N LEU A 255 -29.03 -11.35 4.25
CA LEU A 255 -28.82 -10.27 3.29
C LEU A 255 -30.11 -9.48 3.11
N GLU A 256 -30.07 -8.40 2.34
CA GLU A 256 -31.30 -7.69 1.98
C GLU A 256 -31.99 -8.35 0.78
N ASP A 257 -33.31 -8.30 0.77
CA ASP A 257 -34.12 -8.75 -0.36
C ASP A 257 -34.18 -7.67 -1.46
N ASP A 258 -33.98 -8.07 -2.71
CA ASP A 258 -34.09 -7.23 -3.91
C ASP A 258 -35.39 -7.44 -4.70
N GLY A 259 -36.34 -8.20 -4.13
CA GLY A 259 -37.67 -8.47 -4.68
C GLY A 259 -37.89 -9.94 -5.08
N ASP A 260 -36.95 -10.83 -4.78
CA ASP A 260 -37.02 -12.27 -5.09
C ASP A 260 -37.49 -13.13 -3.89
N GLY A 261 -37.67 -12.52 -2.72
CA GLY A 261 -38.10 -13.21 -1.49
C GLY A 261 -36.97 -13.92 -0.74
N GLN A 262 -35.71 -13.74 -1.15
CA GLN A 262 -34.54 -14.42 -0.60
C GLN A 262 -33.58 -13.45 0.12
N GLY A 263 -34.02 -12.85 1.23
CA GLY A 263 -33.16 -12.11 2.17
C GLY A 263 -32.15 -12.99 2.95
N ARG A 264 -31.88 -14.22 2.49
CA ARG A 264 -30.96 -15.19 3.10
C ARG A 264 -30.30 -16.03 2.02
N ILE A 265 -29.03 -16.36 2.22
CA ILE A 265 -28.27 -17.25 1.33
C ILE A 265 -27.45 -18.24 2.14
N SER A 266 -27.30 -19.48 1.64
CA SER A 266 -26.38 -20.44 2.23
C SER A 266 -24.93 -20.01 1.95
N GLY A 267 -24.02 -20.28 2.87
CA GLY A 267 -22.60 -20.01 2.66
C GLY A 267 -22.03 -20.77 1.47
N GLU A 268 -22.49 -22.00 1.25
CA GLU A 268 -22.16 -22.84 0.12
C GLU A 268 -22.55 -22.18 -1.21
N ASP A 269 -23.79 -21.68 -1.33
CA ASP A 269 -24.26 -20.99 -2.53
C ASP A 269 -23.54 -19.66 -2.74
N PHE A 270 -23.25 -18.92 -1.66
CA PHE A 270 -22.53 -17.66 -1.75
C PHE A 270 -21.09 -17.89 -2.24
N ALA A 271 -20.38 -18.86 -1.66
CA ALA A 271 -19.02 -19.23 -2.07
C ALA A 271 -19.00 -19.75 -3.51
N ARG A 272 -19.96 -20.61 -3.89
CA ARG A 272 -20.10 -21.10 -5.26
C ARG A 272 -20.32 -19.96 -6.25
N ARG A 273 -21.23 -19.01 -5.97
CA ARG A 273 -21.50 -17.86 -6.85
C ARG A 273 -20.26 -16.98 -7.05
N ILE A 274 -19.41 -16.83 -6.03
CA ILE A 274 -18.12 -16.11 -6.15
C ILE A 274 -17.10 -16.94 -6.93
N GLY A 275 -16.99 -18.24 -6.67
CA GLY A 275 -16.09 -19.15 -7.41
C GLY A 275 -16.45 -19.29 -8.90
N ASP A 276 -17.73 -19.19 -9.24
CA ASP A 276 -18.24 -19.21 -10.62
C ASP A 276 -17.88 -17.92 -11.41
N LEU A 277 -17.39 -16.85 -10.75
CA LEU A 277 -16.87 -15.67 -11.44
C LEU A 277 -15.58 -16.00 -12.20
N PRO A 278 -15.32 -15.36 -13.35
CA PRO A 278 -14.02 -15.42 -14.00
C PRO A 278 -12.90 -15.08 -13.00
N PRO A 279 -11.75 -15.79 -12.99
CA PRO A 279 -10.68 -15.56 -12.02
C PRO A 279 -10.25 -14.09 -11.86
N ALA A 280 -10.24 -13.32 -12.95
CA ALA A 280 -9.88 -11.89 -12.95
C ALA A 280 -10.90 -10.97 -12.24
N LEU A 281 -12.13 -11.44 -12.02
CA LEU A 281 -13.21 -10.70 -11.35
C LEU A 281 -13.51 -11.21 -9.94
N ARG A 282 -12.84 -12.30 -9.51
CA ARG A 282 -12.95 -12.76 -8.13
C ARG A 282 -12.29 -11.73 -7.21
N PRO A 283 -12.88 -11.42 -6.05
CA PRO A 283 -12.24 -10.52 -5.09
C PRO A 283 -10.91 -11.13 -4.62
N LEU A 284 -9.90 -10.28 -4.46
CA LEU A 284 -8.61 -10.66 -3.89
C LEU A 284 -8.72 -10.77 -2.36
N LEU A 285 -9.51 -9.90 -1.73
CA LEU A 285 -9.83 -9.99 -0.31
C LEU A 285 -11.33 -9.91 -0.09
N VAL A 286 -11.84 -10.86 0.70
CA VAL A 286 -13.17 -10.78 1.28
C VAL A 286 -13.03 -10.61 2.80
N VAL A 287 -13.62 -9.55 3.35
CA VAL A 287 -13.73 -9.32 4.78
C VAL A 287 -15.17 -9.56 5.21
N LEU A 288 -15.40 -10.61 6.00
CA LEU A 288 -16.70 -11.00 6.53
C LEU A 288 -16.82 -10.49 7.98
N ALA A 289 -17.45 -9.33 8.16
CA ALA A 289 -17.95 -8.88 9.46
C ALA A 289 -19.29 -9.57 9.76
N SER A 290 -19.21 -10.88 9.96
CA SER A 290 -20.38 -11.75 10.15
C SER A 290 -20.09 -12.85 11.16
N CYS A 291 -20.99 -13.05 12.12
CA CYS A 291 -20.84 -14.08 13.15
C CYS A 291 -20.70 -15.46 12.54
N GLN A 292 -19.82 -16.29 13.13
CA GLN A 292 -19.57 -17.68 12.76
C GLN A 292 -19.12 -17.89 11.31
N SER A 293 -18.69 -16.83 10.62
CA SER A 293 -18.19 -16.92 9.24
C SER A 293 -16.88 -17.71 9.13
N ALA A 294 -16.10 -17.84 10.21
CA ALA A 294 -14.96 -18.76 10.31
C ALA A 294 -15.31 -20.07 11.04
N GLY A 295 -16.59 -20.25 11.40
CA GLY A 295 -17.10 -21.40 12.14
C GLY A 295 -17.41 -21.09 13.60
N ASP A 296 -17.97 -22.08 14.28
CA ASP A 296 -18.46 -22.04 15.67
C ASP A 296 -17.63 -22.91 16.62
N GLY A 297 -16.46 -23.37 16.19
CA GLY A 297 -15.63 -24.33 16.94
C GLY A 297 -16.00 -25.81 16.72
N HIS A 298 -17.01 -26.11 15.90
CA HIS A 298 -17.41 -27.50 15.58
C HIS A 298 -17.29 -27.82 14.09
N ALA A 299 -17.62 -26.87 13.21
CA ALA A 299 -17.66 -27.09 11.77
C ALA A 299 -16.95 -25.98 10.98
N ALA A 300 -15.66 -25.76 11.23
CA ALA A 300 -14.91 -24.65 10.62
C ALA A 300 -14.88 -24.69 9.07
N LEU A 301 -14.63 -25.85 8.46
CA LEU A 301 -14.55 -25.94 7.00
C LEU A 301 -15.90 -25.82 6.29
N ALA A 302 -17.00 -26.05 7.01
CA ALA A 302 -18.33 -25.78 6.50
C ALA A 302 -18.66 -24.28 6.55
N ALA A 303 -17.87 -23.45 7.22
CA ALA A 303 -18.13 -22.02 7.34
C ALA A 303 -17.81 -21.26 6.05
N VAL A 304 -18.42 -20.08 5.89
CA VAL A 304 -18.32 -19.26 4.67
C VAL A 304 -16.88 -18.87 4.34
N GLY A 305 -16.07 -18.53 5.35
CA GLY A 305 -14.71 -18.05 5.18
C GLY A 305 -13.80 -19.07 4.50
N PRO A 306 -13.64 -20.28 5.08
CA PRO A 306 -12.92 -21.38 4.44
C PRO A 306 -13.49 -21.79 3.08
N ALA A 307 -14.82 -21.78 2.93
CA ALA A 307 -15.45 -22.11 1.65
C ALA A 307 -15.08 -21.09 0.55
N LEU A 308 -15.08 -19.79 0.85
CA LEU A 308 -14.64 -18.74 -0.09
C LEU A 308 -13.16 -18.86 -0.43
N ALA A 309 -12.32 -19.11 0.58
CA ALA A 309 -10.90 -19.35 0.34
C ALA A 309 -10.74 -20.55 -0.60
N ARG A 310 -11.38 -21.70 -0.35
CA ARG A 310 -11.35 -22.87 -1.27
C ARG A 310 -11.97 -22.59 -2.65
N ALA A 311 -12.89 -21.64 -2.77
CA ALA A 311 -13.49 -21.21 -4.04
C ALA A 311 -12.60 -20.28 -4.88
N GLY A 312 -11.34 -20.07 -4.48
CA GLY A 312 -10.35 -19.29 -5.24
C GLY A 312 -10.27 -17.81 -4.85
N VAL A 313 -10.83 -17.41 -3.71
CA VAL A 313 -10.56 -16.08 -3.12
C VAL A 313 -9.18 -16.09 -2.48
N ALA A 314 -8.34 -15.12 -2.83
CA ALA A 314 -6.93 -15.10 -2.44
C ALA A 314 -6.71 -14.93 -0.92
N ALA A 315 -7.57 -14.15 -0.26
CA ALA A 315 -7.60 -14.02 1.18
C ALA A 315 -9.02 -13.75 1.71
N VAL A 316 -9.34 -14.34 2.87
CA VAL A 316 -10.62 -14.16 3.54
C VAL A 316 -10.39 -13.89 5.02
N LEU A 317 -10.80 -12.71 5.50
CA LEU A 317 -10.88 -12.40 6.92
C LEU A 317 -12.31 -12.72 7.39
N ALA A 318 -12.44 -13.66 8.32
CA ALA A 318 -13.73 -14.13 8.83
C ALA A 318 -13.72 -14.17 10.36
N MET A 319 -14.89 -14.37 10.99
CA MET A 319 -15.06 -14.28 12.44
C MET A 319 -15.47 -15.64 13.03
N GLN A 320 -14.72 -16.10 14.02
CA GLN A 320 -15.02 -17.30 14.81
C GLN A 320 -16.07 -16.96 15.86
N GLY A 321 -17.09 -17.82 16.00
CA GLY A 321 -18.14 -17.65 16.99
C GLY A 321 -18.95 -16.36 16.83
N ASN A 322 -19.56 -15.92 17.93
CA ASN A 322 -20.39 -14.71 17.95
C ASN A 322 -19.54 -13.51 18.34
N VAL A 323 -19.03 -12.79 17.33
CA VAL A 323 -18.19 -11.60 17.55
C VAL A 323 -19.04 -10.41 18.02
N PRO A 324 -18.64 -9.70 19.10
CA PRO A 324 -19.29 -8.47 19.50
C PRO A 324 -19.14 -7.38 18.43
N ALA A 325 -20.21 -6.64 18.15
CA ALA A 325 -20.20 -5.54 17.17
C ALA A 325 -19.08 -4.52 17.47
N ARG A 326 -18.93 -4.12 18.74
CA ARG A 326 -17.84 -3.23 19.21
C ARG A 326 -16.44 -3.68 18.80
N THR A 327 -16.21 -4.98 18.64
CA THR A 327 -14.91 -5.51 18.20
C THR A 327 -14.70 -5.24 16.71
N ILE A 328 -15.73 -5.42 15.89
CA ILE A 328 -15.70 -5.08 14.46
C ILE A 328 -15.48 -3.57 14.28
N GLU A 329 -16.21 -2.76 15.03
CA GLU A 329 -16.13 -1.28 14.96
C GLU A 329 -14.72 -0.74 15.23
N ARG A 330 -13.96 -1.39 16.13
CA ARG A 330 -12.56 -1.04 16.44
C ARG A 330 -11.56 -1.69 15.49
N LEU A 331 -11.74 -2.99 15.18
CA LEU A 331 -10.80 -3.76 14.36
C LEU A 331 -10.75 -3.28 12.90
N MET A 332 -11.92 -3.01 12.29
CA MET A 332 -12.01 -2.75 10.85
C MET A 332 -11.28 -1.47 10.41
N PRO A 333 -11.44 -0.31 11.08
CA PRO A 333 -10.71 0.89 10.70
C PRO A 333 -9.19 0.74 10.82
N ALA A 334 -8.70 0.11 11.89
CA ALA A 334 -7.27 -0.17 12.08
C ALA A 334 -6.74 -1.11 10.97
N PHE A 335 -7.46 -2.19 10.70
CA PHE A 335 -7.13 -3.16 9.65
C PHE A 335 -7.05 -2.48 8.27
N PHE A 336 -8.07 -1.73 7.86
CA PHE A 336 -8.09 -1.12 6.53
C PHE A 336 -7.02 -0.03 6.37
N ARG A 337 -6.79 0.81 7.38
CA ARG A 337 -5.70 1.80 7.34
C ARG A 337 -4.33 1.14 7.18
N ALA A 338 -4.07 0.09 7.95
CA ALA A 338 -2.82 -0.66 7.84
C ALA A 338 -2.67 -1.38 6.49
N LEU A 339 -3.77 -1.95 5.96
CA LEU A 339 -3.79 -2.63 4.66
C LEU A 339 -3.51 -1.67 3.51
N LEU A 340 -4.07 -0.46 3.53
CA LEU A 340 -3.89 0.53 2.45
C LEU A 340 -2.47 1.10 2.39
N ARG A 341 -1.67 0.94 3.44
CA ARG A 341 -0.27 1.38 3.51
C ARG A 341 0.63 0.56 2.59
N ASP A 342 0.54 -0.77 2.61
CA ASP A 342 1.47 -1.64 1.87
C ASP A 342 0.85 -2.90 1.24
N GLY A 343 -0.43 -3.21 1.52
CA GLY A 343 -1.12 -4.37 0.98
C GLY A 343 -0.82 -5.69 1.69
N GLU A 344 -0.10 -5.68 2.83
CA GLU A 344 0.17 -6.87 3.64
C GLU A 344 -0.98 -7.18 4.60
N ILE A 345 -1.74 -8.23 4.30
CA ILE A 345 -3.02 -8.54 4.95
C ILE A 345 -2.83 -9.05 6.37
N ASP A 346 -1.89 -9.95 6.58
CA ASP A 346 -1.61 -10.53 7.89
C ASP A 346 -0.92 -9.54 8.83
N ARG A 347 -0.08 -8.65 8.29
CA ARG A 347 0.45 -7.48 8.99
C ARG A 347 -0.65 -6.51 9.41
N ALA A 348 -1.55 -6.18 8.49
CA ALA A 348 -2.69 -5.32 8.79
C ALA A 348 -3.59 -5.91 9.90
N LEU A 349 -3.78 -7.23 9.90
CA LEU A 349 -4.54 -7.91 10.95
C LEU A 349 -3.77 -7.97 12.28
N ALA A 350 -2.46 -8.18 12.25
CA ALA A 350 -1.64 -8.19 13.47
C ALA A 350 -1.69 -6.82 14.17
N ILE A 351 -1.56 -5.72 13.43
CA ILE A 351 -1.74 -4.35 13.93
C ILE A 351 -3.13 -4.17 14.52
N ALA A 352 -4.17 -4.52 13.75
CA ALA A 352 -5.55 -4.34 14.20
C ALA A 352 -5.87 -5.13 15.48
N ARG A 353 -5.31 -6.33 15.65
CA ARG A 353 -5.47 -7.13 16.88
C ARG A 353 -4.68 -6.57 18.06
N ALA A 354 -3.48 -6.03 17.83
CA ALA A 354 -2.66 -5.43 18.88
C ALA A 354 -3.34 -4.18 19.48
N ASP A 355 -4.04 -3.41 18.65
CA ASP A 355 -4.81 -2.20 19.03
C ASP A 355 -6.12 -2.51 19.80
N LEU A 356 -6.54 -3.78 19.86
CA LEU A 356 -7.70 -4.17 20.65
C LEU A 356 -7.39 -4.14 22.15
N ALA A 357 -8.34 -3.60 22.92
CA ALA A 357 -8.29 -3.61 24.37
C ALA A 357 -8.49 -5.04 24.91
N ASP A 358 -8.02 -5.30 26.14
CA ASP A 358 -7.97 -6.64 26.73
C ASP A 358 -9.33 -7.36 26.82
N ASP A 359 -10.44 -6.62 26.90
CA ASP A 359 -11.79 -7.17 26.99
C ASP A 359 -12.42 -7.51 25.62
N HIS A 360 -11.70 -7.25 24.52
CA HIS A 360 -12.12 -7.63 23.18
C HIS A 360 -11.53 -8.98 22.75
N PRO A 361 -12.32 -9.85 22.10
CA PRO A 361 -11.86 -11.17 21.67
C PRO A 361 -10.95 -11.11 20.42
N TRP A 362 -9.65 -10.84 20.64
CA TRP A 362 -8.62 -10.73 19.59
C TRP A 362 -8.48 -11.98 18.71
N TRP A 363 -8.87 -13.14 19.23
CA TRP A 363 -8.75 -14.45 18.59
C TRP A 363 -9.89 -14.75 17.60
N MET A 364 -11.02 -14.05 17.70
CA MET A 364 -12.19 -14.33 16.85
C MET A 364 -11.95 -14.03 15.37
N PRO A 365 -11.35 -12.89 14.96
CA PRO A 365 -10.97 -12.68 13.57
C PRO A 365 -9.97 -13.77 13.16
N ALA A 366 -10.22 -14.51 12.09
CA ALA A 366 -9.36 -15.55 11.55
C ALA A 366 -9.11 -15.27 10.07
N LEU A 367 -7.84 -15.37 9.65
CA LEU A 367 -7.41 -15.04 8.30
C LEU A 367 -7.05 -16.31 7.54
N PHE A 368 -7.80 -16.58 6.47
CA PHE A 368 -7.55 -17.67 5.52
C PHE A 368 -6.88 -17.11 4.28
N MET A 369 -5.80 -17.73 3.82
CA MET A 369 -4.99 -17.21 2.73
C MET A 369 -4.60 -18.30 1.74
N GLN A 370 -4.50 -17.90 0.47
CA GLN A 370 -3.82 -18.65 -0.58
C GLN A 370 -2.52 -17.96 -1.03
N VAL A 371 -2.44 -16.62 -0.88
CA VAL A 371 -1.24 -15.84 -1.25
C VAL A 371 -0.13 -16.06 -0.23
N ARG A 372 1.01 -16.62 -0.68
CA ARG A 372 2.10 -17.06 0.20
C ARG A 372 2.78 -15.93 0.97
N ASP A 373 2.93 -14.76 0.35
CA ASP A 373 3.70 -13.64 0.87
C ASP A 373 2.84 -12.59 1.57
N GLY A 374 1.58 -12.90 1.89
CA GLY A 374 0.73 -11.98 2.65
C GLY A 374 0.18 -10.80 1.85
N ARG A 375 0.56 -10.64 0.57
CA ARG A 375 0.36 -9.41 -0.20
C ARG A 375 -0.78 -9.51 -1.21
N LEU A 376 -1.69 -8.53 -1.21
CA LEU A 376 -2.76 -8.42 -2.22
C LEU A 376 -2.26 -7.85 -3.55
N TRP A 377 -1.28 -6.97 -3.49
CA TRP A 377 -0.58 -6.41 -4.64
C TRP A 377 0.91 -6.42 -4.32
N ALA A 378 1.76 -6.47 -5.34
CA ALA A 378 3.16 -6.22 -5.10
C ALA A 378 3.25 -4.85 -4.41
N ALA A 379 3.93 -4.76 -3.26
CA ALA A 379 4.44 -3.46 -2.79
C ALA A 379 5.06 -2.79 -4.01
N SER A 380 4.97 -1.47 -4.12
CA SER A 380 5.75 -0.75 -5.10
C SER A 380 7.21 -1.15 -4.87
N LEU A 381 7.67 -2.19 -5.57
CA LEU A 381 9.07 -2.40 -5.82
C LEU A 381 9.52 -1.02 -6.33
N PRO A 382 10.74 -0.56 -6.03
CA PRO A 382 11.34 0.40 -6.95
C PRO A 382 11.08 -0.20 -8.32
N ALA A 383 10.26 0.49 -9.14
CA ALA A 383 9.68 -0.16 -10.32
C ALA A 383 10.82 -0.84 -11.06
N ALA A 384 10.57 -2.04 -11.61
CA ALA A 384 11.57 -2.76 -12.40
C ALA A 384 12.37 -1.73 -13.21
N PRO A 385 13.72 -1.76 -13.14
CA PRO A 385 14.54 -0.68 -13.69
C PRO A 385 14.01 -0.36 -15.08
N SER A 386 13.70 0.91 -15.33
CA SER A 386 13.14 1.31 -16.62
C SER A 386 14.05 0.79 -17.72
N ALA A 387 13.52 0.53 -18.92
CA ALA A 387 14.36 0.12 -20.03
C ALA A 387 15.51 1.13 -20.24
N ALA A 388 15.29 2.42 -19.95
CA ALA A 388 16.35 3.43 -19.88
C ALA A 388 17.43 3.16 -18.82
N SER A 389 17.05 2.75 -17.61
CA SER A 389 17.98 2.34 -16.54
C SER A 389 18.77 1.08 -16.92
N GLU A 390 18.09 0.05 -17.41
CA GLU A 390 18.73 -1.20 -17.86
C GLU A 390 19.68 -0.94 -19.04
N GLY A 391 19.28 -0.09 -19.99
CA GLY A 391 20.10 0.28 -21.13
C GLY A 391 21.38 1.03 -20.76
N LEU A 392 21.34 1.90 -19.75
CA LEU A 392 22.54 2.59 -19.25
C LEU A 392 23.47 1.65 -18.50
N LEU A 393 22.94 0.69 -17.73
CA LEU A 393 23.76 -0.37 -17.12
C LEU A 393 24.39 -1.27 -18.19
N ALA A 394 23.63 -1.66 -19.21
CA ALA A 394 24.15 -2.41 -20.35
C ALA A 394 25.27 -1.64 -21.07
N LEU A 395 25.12 -0.32 -21.24
CA LEU A 395 26.17 0.54 -21.78
C LEU A 395 27.43 0.55 -20.89
N ALA A 396 27.27 0.64 -19.56
CA ALA A 396 28.39 0.59 -18.63
C ALA A 396 29.16 -0.74 -18.74
N GLU A 397 28.47 -1.85 -18.95
CA GLU A 397 29.10 -3.15 -19.19
C GLU A 397 29.79 -3.24 -20.55
N LEU A 398 29.21 -2.61 -21.58
CA LEU A 398 29.81 -2.49 -22.92
C LEU A 398 31.04 -1.58 -22.95
N ALA A 399 31.19 -0.66 -21.99
CA ALA A 399 32.32 0.27 -21.89
C ALA A 399 33.69 -0.42 -21.68
N SER A 400 33.71 -1.74 -21.46
CA SER A 400 34.94 -2.55 -21.50
C SER A 400 35.55 -2.64 -22.91
N ASP A 401 34.78 -2.37 -23.95
CA ASP A 401 35.25 -2.28 -25.34
C ASP A 401 35.87 -0.91 -25.63
N ASP A 402 37.06 -0.88 -26.22
CA ASP A 402 37.82 0.36 -26.46
C ASP A 402 37.09 1.35 -27.39
N GLN A 403 36.29 0.85 -28.34
CA GLN A 403 35.52 1.67 -29.27
C GLN A 403 34.30 2.29 -28.56
N VAL A 404 33.61 1.51 -27.73
CA VAL A 404 32.53 2.01 -26.86
C VAL A 404 33.07 3.06 -25.90
N ARG A 405 34.20 2.79 -25.24
CA ARG A 405 34.83 3.72 -24.30
C ARG A 405 35.21 5.04 -24.96
N ALA A 406 35.81 5.01 -26.15
CA ALA A 406 36.17 6.22 -26.89
C ALA A 406 34.94 7.06 -27.27
N ALA A 407 33.84 6.40 -27.65
CA ALA A 407 32.58 7.08 -27.96
C ALA A 407 31.96 7.75 -26.72
N ILE A 408 31.94 7.08 -25.56
CA ILE A 408 31.43 7.67 -24.32
C ILE A 408 32.32 8.84 -23.84
N ILE A 409 33.66 8.74 -23.94
CA ILE A 409 34.59 9.84 -23.60
C ILE A 409 34.28 11.10 -24.40
N ALA A 410 33.96 10.97 -25.70
CA ALA A 410 33.65 12.11 -26.57
C ALA A 410 32.43 12.93 -26.09
N PHE A 411 31.53 12.31 -25.30
CA PHE A 411 30.32 12.93 -24.76
C PHE A 411 30.35 13.08 -23.23
N GLY A 412 31.48 12.85 -22.57
CA GLY A 412 31.55 12.81 -21.09
C GLY A 412 31.04 14.08 -20.39
N ALA A 413 31.23 15.26 -21.00
CA ALA A 413 30.72 16.52 -20.47
C ALA A 413 29.18 16.61 -20.49
N ASP A 414 28.54 16.05 -21.52
CA ASP A 414 27.08 16.01 -21.65
C ASP A 414 26.48 15.03 -20.64
N PHE A 415 27.12 13.87 -20.43
CA PHE A 415 26.74 12.92 -19.39
C PHE A 415 26.86 13.51 -17.99
N GLN A 416 27.96 14.19 -17.69
CA GLN A 416 28.16 14.84 -16.39
C GLN A 416 27.08 15.90 -16.14
N SER A 417 26.84 16.79 -17.11
CA SER A 417 25.80 17.81 -16.99
C SER A 417 24.41 17.22 -16.79
N ALA A 418 24.08 16.11 -17.47
CA ALA A 418 22.78 15.46 -17.32
C ALA A 418 22.65 14.78 -15.94
N CYS A 419 23.71 14.12 -15.44
CA CYS A 419 23.73 13.53 -14.11
C CYS A 419 23.56 14.59 -13.03
N ASP A 420 24.30 15.69 -13.10
CA ASP A 420 24.21 16.79 -12.12
C ASP A 420 22.79 17.36 -12.04
N GLN A 421 22.12 17.51 -13.20
CA GLN A 421 20.74 18.01 -13.25
C GLN A 421 19.71 16.98 -12.77
N ILE A 422 19.90 15.68 -13.07
CA ILE A 422 19.07 14.60 -12.54
C ILE A 422 19.22 14.51 -11.02
N ASP A 423 20.42 14.71 -10.48
CA ASP A 423 20.68 14.69 -9.04
C ASP A 423 19.98 15.87 -8.32
N VAL A 424 20.02 17.07 -8.92
CA VAL A 424 19.26 18.23 -8.41
C VAL A 424 17.75 17.96 -8.41
N LEU A 425 17.21 17.43 -9.51
CA LEU A 425 15.79 17.09 -9.63
C LEU A 425 15.38 16.00 -8.62
N SER A 426 16.21 14.98 -8.46
CA SER A 426 16.02 13.89 -7.49
C SER A 426 16.02 14.39 -6.05
N CYS A 427 16.85 15.38 -5.74
CA CYS A 427 16.89 16.01 -4.42
C CYS A 427 15.58 16.76 -4.12
N TYR A 428 15.08 17.59 -5.05
CA TYR A 428 13.79 18.27 -4.89
C TYR A 428 12.63 17.28 -4.75
N LYS A 429 12.62 16.21 -5.54
CA LYS A 429 11.60 15.16 -5.45
C LYS A 429 11.61 14.48 -4.08
N ARG A 430 12.80 14.14 -3.58
CA ARG A 430 12.95 13.53 -2.26
C ARG A 430 12.49 14.45 -1.14
N LEU A 431 12.83 15.74 -1.21
CA LEU A 431 12.36 16.74 -0.24
C LEU A 431 10.84 16.90 -0.29
N HIS A 432 10.25 16.95 -1.49
CA HIS A 432 8.80 16.97 -1.66
C HIS A 432 8.14 15.76 -1.00
N ASP A 433 8.63 14.55 -1.27
CA ASP A 433 8.04 13.31 -0.74
C ASP A 433 8.16 13.21 0.79
N LEU A 434 9.27 13.68 1.36
CA LEU A 434 9.44 13.73 2.81
C LEU A 434 8.53 14.79 3.45
N LEU A 435 8.40 15.97 2.84
CA LEU A 435 7.47 17.01 3.31
C LEU A 435 6.01 16.55 3.21
N GLN A 436 5.64 15.77 2.20
CA GLN A 436 4.33 15.14 2.09
C GLN A 436 4.09 14.12 3.21
N GLN A 437 5.08 13.28 3.53
CA GLN A 437 4.99 12.36 4.66
C GLN A 437 4.87 13.08 6.01
N ILE A 438 5.56 14.22 6.16
CA ILE A 438 5.39 15.10 7.33
C ILE A 438 3.98 15.69 7.36
N GLU A 439 3.39 16.08 6.22
CA GLU A 439 1.99 16.54 6.13
C GLU A 439 1.00 15.46 6.58
N ASP A 440 1.20 14.22 6.13
CA ASP A 440 0.36 13.08 6.50
C ASP A 440 0.46 12.79 8.00
N SER A 441 1.69 12.77 8.54
CA SER A 441 1.95 12.59 9.97
C SER A 441 1.37 13.74 10.82
N TYR A 442 1.51 14.98 10.34
CA TYR A 442 0.88 16.16 10.93
C TYR A 442 -0.64 16.00 11.00
N GLY A 443 -1.27 15.46 9.94
CA GLY A 443 -2.70 15.18 9.90
C GLY A 443 -3.15 14.26 11.05
N VAL A 444 -2.40 13.19 11.32
CA VAL A 444 -2.65 12.26 12.43
C VAL A 444 -2.51 12.97 13.78
N ILE A 445 -1.38 13.61 14.03
CA ILE A 445 -1.08 14.33 15.27
C ILE A 445 -2.10 15.44 15.53
N TYR A 446 -2.50 16.18 14.50
CA TYR A 446 -3.50 17.23 14.60
C TYR A 446 -4.88 16.69 15.03
N GLN A 447 -5.32 15.52 14.54
CA GLN A 447 -6.57 14.91 14.99
C GLN A 447 -6.54 14.54 16.47
N HIS A 448 -5.42 13.99 16.95
CA HIS A 448 -5.27 13.69 18.37
C HIS A 448 -5.26 14.97 19.21
N ALA A 449 -4.50 15.98 18.81
CA ALA A 449 -4.41 17.28 19.49
C ALA A 449 -5.75 18.04 19.58
N ARG A 450 -6.68 17.82 18.64
CA ARG A 450 -8.02 18.45 18.67
C ARG A 450 -8.89 17.98 19.83
N ARG A 451 -8.62 16.81 20.39
CA ARG A 451 -9.37 16.28 21.55
C ARG A 451 -8.94 16.93 22.87
N LEU A 452 -7.79 17.62 22.88
CA LEU A 452 -7.28 18.30 24.07
C LEU A 452 -7.96 19.66 24.35
N PRO A 453 -8.15 20.02 25.63
CA PRO A 453 -7.74 19.30 26.85
C PRO A 453 -8.76 18.25 27.35
N GLY A 454 -9.78 17.90 26.57
CA GLY A 454 -10.94 17.13 27.05
C GLY A 454 -10.77 15.60 27.06
N ASP A 455 -9.63 15.08 26.61
CA ASP A 455 -9.34 13.66 26.47
C ASP A 455 -7.89 13.41 26.89
N ASP A 456 -7.67 12.88 28.10
CA ASP A 456 -6.32 12.63 28.62
C ASP A 456 -5.58 11.54 27.84
N LEU A 457 -6.31 10.58 27.23
CA LEU A 457 -5.74 9.54 26.36
C LEU A 457 -5.18 10.14 25.06
N ALA A 458 -5.59 11.35 24.70
CA ALA A 458 -5.05 12.03 23.54
C ALA A 458 -3.57 12.41 23.71
N TRP A 459 -3.06 12.53 24.94
CA TRP A 459 -1.62 12.71 25.17
C TRP A 459 -0.84 11.46 24.83
N ASP A 460 -1.31 10.29 25.23
CA ASP A 460 -0.63 9.01 24.98
C ASP A 460 -0.59 8.73 23.46
N ASP A 461 -1.72 8.96 22.75
CA ASP A 461 -1.75 8.86 21.28
C ASP A 461 -0.79 9.86 20.60
N LEU A 462 -0.60 11.07 21.15
CA LEU A 462 0.34 12.04 20.60
C LEU A 462 1.81 11.64 20.85
N GLU A 463 2.10 11.14 22.05
CA GLU A 463 3.43 10.64 22.45
C GLU A 463 3.84 9.41 21.63
N GLU A 464 2.90 8.55 21.22
CA GLU A 464 3.16 7.41 20.34
C GLU A 464 3.48 7.80 18.88
N ASN A 465 2.88 8.89 18.38
CA ASN A 465 3.03 9.31 16.98
C ASN A 465 4.15 10.33 16.74
N GLU A 466 4.66 10.98 17.80
CA GLU A 466 5.71 11.99 17.69
C GLU A 466 7.07 11.46 17.19
N PRO A 467 7.57 10.27 17.60
CA PRO A 467 8.87 9.77 17.15
C PRO A 467 8.96 9.57 15.63
N ASP A 468 7.87 9.17 14.99
CA ASP A 468 7.79 9.02 13.53
C ASP A 468 7.90 10.39 12.84
N LEU A 469 7.24 11.41 13.37
CA LEU A 469 7.34 12.79 12.87
C LEU A 469 8.78 13.33 13.02
N GLN A 470 9.42 13.10 14.18
CA GLN A 470 10.81 13.54 14.39
C GLN A 470 11.78 12.83 13.44
N THR A 471 11.56 11.54 13.18
CA THR A 471 12.36 10.78 12.22
C THR A 471 12.26 11.38 10.82
N LEU A 472 11.06 11.75 10.39
CA LEU A 472 10.84 12.41 9.09
C LEU A 472 11.49 13.79 9.03
N ILE A 473 11.37 14.60 10.09
CA ILE A 473 12.03 15.90 10.19
C ILE A 473 13.55 15.74 10.09
N ALA A 474 14.13 14.80 10.85
CA ALA A 474 15.56 14.51 10.80
C ALA A 474 16.03 14.08 9.40
N GLU A 475 15.21 13.30 8.69
CA GLU A 475 15.55 12.91 7.32
C GLU A 475 15.53 14.10 6.35
N VAL A 476 14.54 15.00 6.45
CA VAL A 476 14.52 16.24 5.67
C VAL A 476 15.79 17.06 5.93
N LEU A 477 16.17 17.25 7.20
CA LEU A 477 17.36 18.00 7.56
C LEU A 477 18.64 17.36 6.99
N ARG A 478 18.72 16.02 7.00
CA ARG A 478 19.83 15.29 6.38
C ARG A 478 19.89 15.51 4.87
N VAL A 479 18.77 15.40 4.16
CA VAL A 479 18.73 15.61 2.70
C VAL A 479 19.11 17.05 2.34
N VAL A 480 18.68 18.04 3.13
CA VAL A 480 19.09 19.44 2.96
C VAL A 480 20.59 19.62 3.20
N ALA A 481 21.17 18.92 4.19
CA ALA A 481 22.59 19.03 4.53
C ALA A 481 23.53 18.34 3.52
N GLU A 482 23.11 17.18 3.00
CA GLU A 482 23.90 16.35 2.08
C GLU A 482 23.66 16.68 0.60
N GLY A 483 22.55 17.35 0.29
CA GLY A 483 22.10 17.58 -1.08
C GLY A 483 22.86 18.69 -1.83
N PRO A 484 22.79 18.69 -3.18
CA PRO A 484 23.38 19.76 -4.01
C PRO A 484 22.69 21.12 -3.85
N ILE A 485 21.58 21.17 -3.09
CA ILE A 485 20.80 22.37 -2.80
C ILE A 485 21.46 23.12 -1.64
N ILE A 486 22.61 23.72 -1.90
CA ILE A 486 23.31 24.56 -0.92
C ILE A 486 22.68 25.96 -0.98
N GLY A 487 21.56 26.13 -0.28
CA GLY A 487 20.84 27.41 -0.21
C GLY A 487 20.24 27.63 1.17
N ASP A 488 20.78 28.62 1.88
CA ASP A 488 20.49 29.05 3.26
C ASP A 488 19.00 28.95 3.64
N ALA A 489 18.61 27.78 4.14
CA ALA A 489 17.22 27.44 4.40
C ALA A 489 16.84 27.86 5.81
N ILE A 490 16.52 29.14 6.00
CA ILE A 490 15.86 29.62 7.22
C ILE A 490 14.64 28.72 7.56
N TRP A 491 14.00 28.14 6.56
CA TRP A 491 12.90 27.18 6.72
C TRP A 491 13.32 25.84 7.35
N SER A 492 14.50 25.29 7.06
CA SER A 492 14.95 24.02 7.65
C SER A 492 15.25 24.19 9.14
N ARG A 493 15.89 25.32 9.50
CA ARG A 493 16.06 25.73 10.91
C ARG A 493 14.72 25.99 11.62
N ARG A 494 13.71 26.51 10.90
CA ARG A 494 12.35 26.65 11.45
C ARG A 494 11.67 25.31 11.63
N LEU A 495 11.84 24.37 10.71
CA LEU A 495 11.29 23.01 10.79
C LEU A 495 11.89 22.27 11.98
N GLU A 496 13.22 22.29 12.12
CA GLU A 496 13.96 21.72 13.26
C GLU A 496 13.45 22.30 14.58
N ARG A 497 13.42 23.63 14.68
CA ARG A 497 12.90 24.30 15.89
C ARG A 497 11.45 23.93 16.19
N THR A 498 10.62 23.79 15.15
CA THR A 498 9.21 23.43 15.33
C THR A 498 9.08 22.00 15.84
N GLY A 499 9.92 21.07 15.37
CA GLY A 499 10.00 19.71 15.91
C GLY A 499 10.39 19.71 17.40
N VAL A 500 11.40 20.49 17.78
CA VAL A 500 11.80 20.64 19.20
C VAL A 500 10.68 21.26 20.05
N ASP A 501 10.09 22.38 19.59
CA ASP A 501 8.98 23.05 20.28
C ASP A 501 7.77 22.10 20.46
N LEU A 502 7.54 21.18 19.50
CA LEU A 502 6.47 20.17 19.58
C LEU A 502 6.78 19.11 20.65
N GLY A 503 7.99 18.53 20.62
CA GLY A 503 8.41 17.53 21.60
C GLY A 503 8.37 18.07 23.03
N GLU A 504 8.91 19.28 23.25
CA GLU A 504 8.85 19.94 24.57
C GLU A 504 7.40 20.18 25.04
N ALA A 505 6.49 20.53 24.11
CA ALA A 505 5.09 20.73 24.43
C ALA A 505 4.36 19.43 24.82
N LEU A 506 4.74 18.29 24.21
CA LEU A 506 4.22 16.98 24.58
C LEU A 506 4.75 16.53 25.94
N GLU A 507 6.07 16.63 26.17
CA GLU A 507 6.69 16.28 27.45
C GLU A 507 6.09 17.06 28.63
N GLN A 508 5.81 18.35 28.41
CA GLN A 508 5.21 19.23 29.43
C GLN A 508 3.68 19.14 29.48
N ARG A 509 3.07 18.38 28.55
CA ARG A 509 1.62 18.30 28.33
C ARG A 509 0.96 19.70 28.27
N ASP A 510 1.60 20.65 27.59
CA ASP A 510 1.12 22.03 27.42
C ASP A 510 0.33 22.18 26.11
N VAL A 511 -0.99 22.23 26.23
CA VAL A 511 -1.93 22.39 25.10
C VAL A 511 -1.69 23.67 24.30
N THR A 512 -1.27 24.75 24.95
CA THR A 512 -1.06 26.05 24.30
C THR A 512 0.23 26.03 23.49
N ALA A 513 1.30 25.46 24.05
CA ALA A 513 2.57 25.26 23.36
C ALA A 513 2.38 24.30 22.17
N LEU A 514 1.67 23.19 22.37
CA LEU A 514 1.39 22.20 21.33
C LEU A 514 0.62 22.81 20.14
N LYS A 515 -0.46 23.55 20.41
CA LYS A 515 -1.23 24.24 19.35
C LYS A 515 -0.36 25.22 18.57
N ARG A 516 0.55 25.93 19.24
CA ARG A 516 1.47 26.88 18.60
C ARG A 516 2.49 26.17 17.71
N ALA A 517 3.06 25.06 18.19
CA ALA A 517 3.98 24.24 17.42
C ALA A 517 3.30 23.65 16.17
N LEU A 518 2.08 23.11 16.30
CA LEU A 518 1.29 22.57 15.19
C LEU A 518 0.96 23.62 14.12
N ILE A 519 0.58 24.84 14.51
CA ILE A 519 0.34 25.94 13.56
C ILE A 519 1.62 26.27 12.77
N ARG A 520 2.76 26.37 13.46
CA ARG A 520 4.06 26.63 12.82
C ARG A 520 4.47 25.50 11.88
N LEU A 521 4.22 24.26 12.27
CA LEU A 521 4.52 23.08 11.47
C LEU A 521 3.72 23.08 10.18
N ASN A 522 2.41 23.27 10.27
CA ASN A 522 1.52 23.40 9.11
C ASN A 522 1.93 24.54 8.17
N ASP A 523 2.30 25.69 8.72
CA ASP A 523 2.76 26.84 7.93
C ASP A 523 4.07 26.56 7.18
N VAL A 524 5.01 25.82 7.78
CA VAL A 524 6.26 25.43 7.13
C VAL A 524 6.00 24.39 6.04
N ILE A 525 5.23 23.33 6.34
CA ILE A 525 4.91 22.26 5.40
C ILE A 525 4.23 22.83 4.14
N GLY A 526 3.13 23.56 4.29
CA GLY A 526 2.36 24.02 3.13
C GLY A 526 3.15 24.96 2.22
N ARG A 527 4.02 25.81 2.80
CA ARG A 527 4.88 26.72 2.03
C ARG A 527 6.00 25.97 1.31
N GLU A 528 6.71 25.10 2.02
CA GLU A 528 7.87 24.44 1.45
C GLU A 528 7.47 23.33 0.49
N LEU A 529 6.35 22.63 0.69
CA LEU A 529 5.81 21.66 -0.27
C LEU A 529 5.50 22.33 -1.62
N SER A 530 4.81 23.49 -1.59
CA SER A 530 4.56 24.30 -2.78
C SER A 530 5.86 24.75 -3.46
N ARG A 531 6.85 25.15 -2.67
CA ARG A 531 8.16 25.58 -3.18
C ARG A 531 8.96 24.43 -3.80
N MET A 532 8.95 23.25 -3.18
CA MET A 532 9.62 22.06 -3.72
C MET A 532 8.99 21.64 -5.04
N ASN A 533 7.65 21.68 -5.15
CA ASN A 533 6.97 21.41 -6.42
C ASN A 533 7.42 22.40 -7.51
N ALA A 534 7.40 23.71 -7.22
CA ALA A 534 7.86 24.73 -8.16
C ALA A 534 9.34 24.56 -8.56
N ALA A 535 10.21 24.22 -7.60
CA ALA A 535 11.63 23.99 -7.86
C ALA A 535 11.86 22.72 -8.70
N LEU A 536 11.05 21.68 -8.50
CA LEU A 536 11.07 20.45 -9.29
C LEU A 536 10.64 20.70 -10.73
N VAL A 537 9.57 21.47 -10.96
CA VAL A 537 9.16 21.88 -12.32
C VAL A 537 10.24 22.73 -12.98
N ALA A 538 10.86 23.66 -12.24
CA ALA A 538 11.95 24.47 -12.75
C ALA A 538 13.18 23.62 -13.13
N ALA A 539 13.56 22.64 -12.29
CA ALA A 539 14.64 21.71 -12.57
C ALA A 539 14.34 20.87 -13.82
N ALA A 540 13.12 20.33 -13.93
CA ALA A 540 12.63 19.59 -15.09
C ALA A 540 12.71 20.42 -16.38
N ARG A 541 12.36 21.71 -16.33
CA ARG A 541 12.45 22.63 -17.47
C ARG A 541 13.88 22.84 -17.96
N THR A 542 14.85 22.86 -17.05
CA THR A 542 16.26 23.07 -17.38
C THR A 542 17.01 21.80 -17.78
N LEU A 543 16.35 20.65 -17.68
CA LEU A 543 16.95 19.34 -17.88
C LEU A 543 17.31 19.11 -19.36
N ARG A 544 18.60 18.87 -19.61
CA ARG A 544 19.17 18.72 -20.96
C ARG A 544 19.18 17.28 -21.45
N LEU A 545 18.02 16.60 -21.39
CA LEU A 545 17.91 15.19 -21.81
C LEU A 545 18.16 15.00 -23.31
N GLU A 546 17.77 15.96 -24.15
CA GLU A 546 17.93 15.84 -25.61
C GLU A 546 19.40 15.71 -26.03
N GLN A 547 20.32 16.42 -25.37
CA GLN A 547 21.75 16.31 -25.61
C GLN A 547 22.27 14.92 -25.23
N LEU A 548 21.86 14.41 -24.06
CA LEU A 548 22.20 13.06 -23.61
C LEU A 548 21.64 11.99 -24.57
N ILE A 549 20.39 12.12 -25.01
CA ILE A 549 19.77 11.20 -25.98
C ILE A 549 20.51 11.24 -27.31
N THR A 550 20.93 12.41 -27.78
CA THR A 550 21.70 12.57 -29.02
C THR A 550 23.05 11.84 -28.90
N ALA A 551 23.75 12.02 -27.77
CA ALA A 551 24.99 11.31 -27.48
C ALA A 551 24.79 9.79 -27.46
N LEU A 552 23.81 9.29 -26.70
CA LEU A 552 23.50 7.86 -26.59
C LEU A 552 23.07 7.25 -27.93
N THR A 553 22.30 7.98 -28.73
CA THR A 553 21.89 7.60 -30.09
C THR A 553 23.09 7.47 -31.02
N THR A 554 24.03 8.43 -30.95
CA THR A 554 25.28 8.38 -31.73
C THR A 554 26.13 7.17 -31.35
N VAL A 555 26.25 6.88 -30.05
CA VAL A 555 26.96 5.69 -29.55
C VAL A 555 26.27 4.41 -30.05
N ARG A 556 24.95 4.31 -29.92
CA ARG A 556 24.15 3.17 -30.42
C ARG A 556 24.37 2.94 -31.91
N ASP A 557 24.28 3.98 -32.73
CA ASP A 557 24.39 3.84 -34.18
C ASP A 557 25.81 3.46 -34.61
N GLN A 558 26.85 3.93 -33.91
CA GLN A 558 28.23 3.49 -34.14
C GLN A 558 28.46 2.01 -33.80
N LEU A 559 27.85 1.53 -32.71
CA LEU A 559 27.99 0.15 -32.23
C LEU A 559 27.19 -0.87 -33.05
N ALA A 560 26.09 -0.44 -33.68
CA ALA A 560 25.27 -1.28 -34.55
C ALA A 560 26.08 -1.90 -35.72
N TYR A 561 27.16 -1.23 -36.14
CA TYR A 561 28.00 -1.67 -37.27
C TYR A 561 29.24 -2.47 -36.86
N SER A 562 29.69 -2.41 -35.60
CA SER A 562 30.98 -2.96 -35.16
C SER A 562 30.89 -4.24 -34.31
N LEU A 563 29.73 -4.55 -33.71
CA LEU A 563 29.61 -5.65 -32.75
C LEU A 563 29.05 -6.94 -33.39
N THR A 564 29.87 -8.00 -33.44
CA THR A 564 29.51 -9.29 -34.09
C THR A 564 29.34 -10.47 -33.11
N ALA A 565 29.74 -10.33 -31.85
CA ALA A 565 29.66 -11.40 -30.85
C ALA A 565 28.25 -11.53 -30.21
N PRO A 566 27.67 -12.74 -30.08
CA PRO A 566 26.31 -12.93 -29.54
C PRO A 566 26.07 -12.33 -28.14
N ALA A 567 26.97 -12.57 -27.17
CA ALA A 567 26.83 -12.05 -25.81
C ALA A 567 26.90 -10.50 -25.71
N VAL A 568 27.46 -9.86 -26.73
CA VAL A 568 27.56 -8.40 -26.83
C VAL A 568 26.34 -7.83 -27.56
N ARG A 569 25.72 -8.61 -28.45
CA ARG A 569 24.47 -8.28 -29.14
C ARG A 569 23.29 -8.17 -28.18
N ASP A 570 23.14 -9.10 -27.24
CA ASP A 570 22.05 -9.06 -26.26
C ASP A 570 22.10 -7.77 -25.42
N LYS A 571 23.30 -7.38 -24.97
CA LYS A 571 23.51 -6.12 -24.23
C LYS A 571 23.30 -4.87 -25.11
N PHE A 572 23.68 -4.95 -26.39
CA PHE A 572 23.42 -3.88 -27.34
C PHE A 572 21.93 -3.67 -27.58
N GLU A 573 21.13 -4.74 -27.66
CA GLU A 573 19.68 -4.65 -27.81
C GLU A 573 19.02 -3.99 -26.59
N ILE A 574 19.42 -4.39 -25.37
CA ILE A 574 18.98 -3.76 -24.12
C ILE A 574 19.37 -2.27 -24.09
N PHE A 575 20.61 -1.94 -24.48
CA PHE A 575 21.05 -0.56 -24.60
C PHE A 575 20.21 0.24 -25.61
N ALA A 576 19.99 -0.30 -26.82
CA ALA A 576 19.23 0.35 -27.87
C ALA A 576 17.78 0.61 -27.47
N GLU A 577 17.14 -0.35 -26.79
CA GLU A 577 15.81 -0.20 -26.21
C GLU A 577 15.79 0.90 -25.15
N GLY A 578 16.81 0.95 -24.28
CA GLY A 578 16.93 1.99 -23.27
C GLY A 578 17.10 3.41 -23.82
N VAL A 579 17.78 3.59 -24.95
CA VAL A 579 17.85 4.89 -25.64
C VAL A 579 16.47 5.31 -26.16
N GLY A 580 15.69 4.36 -26.70
CA GLY A 580 14.31 4.59 -27.12
C GLY A 580 13.41 4.98 -25.95
N ASP A 581 13.56 4.29 -24.82
CA ASP A 581 12.79 4.56 -23.61
C ASP A 581 13.11 5.94 -23.01
N LEU A 582 14.39 6.32 -22.94
CA LEU A 582 14.82 7.65 -22.49
C LEU A 582 14.25 8.75 -23.39
N SER A 583 14.19 8.52 -24.71
CA SER A 583 13.59 9.45 -25.68
C SER A 583 12.10 9.66 -25.41
N ARG A 584 11.37 8.58 -25.09
CA ARG A 584 9.96 8.62 -24.72
C ARG A 584 9.73 9.36 -23.40
N ILE A 585 10.57 9.12 -22.40
CA ILE A 585 10.54 9.84 -21.11
C ILE A 585 10.77 11.34 -21.33
N SER A 586 11.78 11.71 -22.12
CA SER A 586 12.07 13.11 -22.45
C SER A 586 10.91 13.80 -23.16
N GLY A 587 10.31 13.15 -24.16
CA GLY A 587 9.15 13.68 -24.87
C GLY A 587 7.93 13.88 -23.96
N ARG A 588 7.67 12.92 -23.06
CA ARG A 588 6.60 13.03 -22.07
C ARG A 588 6.86 14.14 -21.06
N LEU A 589 8.10 14.29 -20.60
CA LEU A 589 8.50 15.38 -19.70
C LEU A 589 8.25 16.75 -20.34
N ALA A 590 8.71 16.96 -21.57
CA ALA A 590 8.54 18.22 -22.30
C ALA A 590 7.06 18.57 -22.49
N MET A 591 6.23 17.58 -22.85
CA MET A 591 4.79 17.76 -22.98
C MET A 591 4.13 18.14 -21.65
N LEU A 592 4.46 17.44 -20.56
CA LEU A 592 3.89 17.69 -19.24
C LEU A 592 4.32 19.05 -18.67
N VAL A 593 5.59 19.44 -18.82
CA VAL A 593 6.08 20.76 -18.41
C VAL A 593 5.36 21.88 -19.19
N GLY A 594 5.21 21.74 -20.52
CA GLY A 594 4.46 22.73 -21.31
C GLY A 594 2.97 22.80 -20.95
N THR A 595 2.35 21.66 -20.68
CA THR A 595 0.95 21.57 -20.24
C THR A 595 0.79 22.21 -18.85
N HIS A 596 1.71 21.93 -17.93
CA HIS A 596 1.77 22.53 -16.60
C HIS A 596 1.91 24.06 -16.68
N ASP A 597 2.83 24.57 -17.49
CA ASP A 597 3.05 26.02 -17.65
C ASP A 597 1.77 26.72 -18.11
N THR A 598 1.06 26.13 -19.07
CA THR A 598 -0.22 26.66 -19.55
C THR A 598 -1.32 26.56 -18.48
N PHE A 599 -1.37 25.48 -17.70
CA PHE A 599 -2.28 25.37 -16.56
C PHE A 599 -2.02 26.40 -15.47
N GLN A 600 -0.76 26.72 -15.21
CA GLN A 600 -0.38 27.73 -14.23
C GLN A 600 -0.94 29.11 -14.62
N GLU A 601 -0.84 29.49 -15.90
CA GLU A 601 -1.44 30.73 -16.41
C GLU A 601 -2.97 30.75 -16.24
N VAL A 602 -3.65 29.63 -16.55
CA VAL A 602 -5.09 29.50 -16.38
C VAL A 602 -5.51 29.57 -14.91
N ASP A 603 -4.81 28.87 -14.02
CA ASP A 603 -5.14 28.86 -12.59
C ASP A 603 -4.90 30.22 -11.93
N ASP A 604 -3.86 30.95 -12.33
CA ASP A 604 -3.59 32.31 -11.83
C ASP A 604 -4.73 33.28 -12.19
N GLU A 605 -5.19 33.27 -13.44
CA GLU A 605 -6.34 34.07 -13.87
C GLU A 605 -7.65 33.62 -13.20
N LEU A 606 -7.88 32.31 -13.08
CA LEU A 606 -9.04 31.77 -12.39
C LEU A 606 -9.08 32.17 -10.90
N ARG A 607 -7.94 32.14 -10.20
CA ARG A 607 -7.82 32.59 -8.80
C ARG A 607 -8.05 34.09 -8.68
N ARG A 608 -7.54 34.89 -9.63
CA ARG A 608 -7.76 36.35 -9.68
C ARG A 608 -9.25 36.67 -9.82
N VAL A 609 -9.92 36.06 -10.80
CA VAL A 609 -11.36 36.24 -11.05
C VAL A 609 -12.22 35.75 -9.88
N LYS A 610 -11.91 34.58 -9.31
CA LYS A 610 -12.64 34.00 -8.17
C LYS A 610 -12.72 34.94 -6.97
N LYS A 611 -11.67 35.73 -6.71
CA LYS A 611 -11.65 36.73 -5.62
C LYS A 611 -12.63 37.88 -5.83
N LEU A 612 -12.91 38.24 -7.08
CA LEU A 612 -13.76 39.37 -7.46
C LEU A 612 -15.21 38.93 -7.76
N LEU A 613 -15.40 37.64 -8.06
CA LEU A 613 -16.70 37.04 -8.42
C LEU A 613 -17.79 37.16 -7.33
N THR A 614 -17.39 37.35 -6.07
CA THR A 614 -18.33 37.59 -4.97
C THR A 614 -19.03 38.95 -5.08
N GLN A 615 -18.40 39.92 -5.76
CA GLN A 615 -18.90 41.29 -5.93
C GLN A 615 -19.75 41.42 -7.20
N ASP A 616 -19.23 40.98 -8.35
CA ASP A 616 -19.93 41.02 -9.65
C ASP A 616 -19.33 39.99 -10.64
N VAL A 617 -20.08 39.62 -11.67
CA VAL A 617 -19.66 38.73 -12.77
C VAL A 617 -18.97 39.47 -13.93
N ALA A 618 -19.01 40.80 -13.96
CA ALA A 618 -18.42 41.61 -15.03
C ALA A 618 -16.92 41.31 -15.26
N GLU A 619 -16.16 41.10 -14.18
CA GLU A 619 -14.74 40.75 -14.25
C GLU A 619 -14.51 39.39 -14.92
N LEU A 620 -15.36 38.41 -14.63
CA LEU A 620 -15.32 37.11 -15.28
C LEU A 620 -15.64 37.25 -16.77
N ILE A 621 -16.64 38.06 -17.14
CA ILE A 621 -17.00 38.28 -18.55
C ILE A 621 -15.83 38.88 -19.33
N PHE A 622 -15.10 39.84 -18.75
CA PHE A 622 -13.93 40.45 -19.37
C PHE A 622 -12.77 39.45 -19.50
N ALA A 623 -12.44 38.73 -18.43
CA ALA A 623 -11.31 37.80 -18.42
C ALA A 623 -11.59 36.48 -19.18
N TRP A 624 -12.85 36.15 -19.44
CA TRP A 624 -13.21 34.86 -20.01
C TRP A 624 -12.72 34.66 -21.43
N GLU A 625 -12.62 35.71 -22.25
CA GLU A 625 -12.10 35.55 -23.61
C GLU A 625 -10.67 34.98 -23.61
N ASP A 626 -9.82 35.50 -22.72
CA ASP A 626 -8.44 35.04 -22.53
C ASP A 626 -8.39 33.65 -21.87
N ILE A 627 -9.13 33.45 -20.78
CA ILE A 627 -9.17 32.15 -20.07
C ILE A 627 -9.70 31.04 -20.99
N ARG A 628 -10.72 31.34 -21.80
CA ARG A 628 -11.32 30.40 -22.75
C ARG A 628 -10.31 29.98 -23.82
N ALA A 629 -9.56 30.93 -24.37
CA ALA A 629 -8.55 30.63 -25.40
C ALA A 629 -7.46 29.70 -24.84
N LEU A 630 -6.97 29.96 -23.63
CA LEU A 630 -5.99 29.12 -22.94
C LEU A 630 -6.57 27.73 -22.60
N ALA A 631 -7.79 27.67 -22.08
CA ALA A 631 -8.46 26.41 -21.76
C ALA A 631 -8.72 25.55 -23.02
N GLN A 632 -9.10 26.17 -24.14
CA GLN A 632 -9.23 25.47 -25.42
C GLN A 632 -7.89 24.95 -25.92
N ALA A 633 -6.81 25.72 -25.79
CA ALA A 633 -5.47 25.28 -26.17
C ALA A 633 -5.02 24.05 -25.37
N LEU A 634 -5.33 24.01 -24.06
CA LEU A 634 -5.05 22.86 -23.19
C LEU A 634 -5.81 21.60 -23.60
N CYS A 635 -7.07 21.73 -24.01
CA CYS A 635 -7.94 20.59 -24.29
C CYS A 635 -7.83 20.09 -25.74
N LYS A 636 -7.45 20.95 -26.68
CA LYS A 636 -7.47 20.65 -28.11
C LYS A 636 -6.51 19.52 -28.48
N GLY A 637 -7.08 18.42 -29.00
CA GLY A 637 -6.31 17.26 -29.45
C GLY A 637 -5.72 16.42 -28.32
N ASN A 638 -6.05 16.73 -27.07
CA ASN A 638 -5.67 15.95 -25.91
C ASN A 638 -6.69 14.82 -25.70
N VAL A 639 -6.20 13.59 -25.59
CA VAL A 639 -7.04 12.36 -25.48
C VAL A 639 -7.30 11.95 -24.04
N GLU A 640 -6.71 12.65 -23.07
CA GLU A 640 -6.88 12.36 -21.65
C GLU A 640 -8.28 12.72 -21.16
N ASP A 641 -8.85 11.89 -20.26
CA ASP A 641 -10.21 12.06 -19.74
C ASP A 641 -10.44 13.43 -19.07
N TRP A 642 -9.40 13.99 -18.44
CA TRP A 642 -9.48 15.29 -17.79
C TRP A 642 -9.72 16.42 -18.81
N ALA A 643 -9.16 16.31 -20.02
CA ALA A 643 -9.28 17.33 -21.06
C ALA A 643 -10.71 17.39 -21.59
N ALA A 644 -11.31 16.23 -21.87
CA ALA A 644 -12.70 16.14 -22.31
C ALA A 644 -13.67 16.73 -21.28
N ARG A 645 -13.48 16.41 -19.99
CA ARG A 645 -14.33 16.94 -18.90
C ARG A 645 -14.13 18.44 -18.69
N MET A 646 -12.90 18.94 -18.76
CA MET A 646 -12.63 20.36 -18.65
C MET A 646 -13.25 21.14 -19.81
N ASP A 647 -13.16 20.62 -21.04
CA ASP A 647 -13.73 21.24 -22.23
C ASP A 647 -15.28 21.26 -22.20
N GLU A 648 -15.92 20.17 -21.77
CA GLU A 648 -17.37 20.12 -21.57
C GLU A 648 -17.84 21.22 -20.60
N ASN A 649 -17.10 21.44 -19.51
CA ASN A 649 -17.47 22.47 -18.53
C ASN A 649 -17.09 23.89 -18.98
N ARG A 650 -16.11 24.05 -19.87
CA ARG A 650 -15.85 25.31 -20.58
C ARG A 650 -17.03 25.68 -21.46
N GLU A 651 -17.58 24.74 -22.22
CA GLU A 651 -18.76 24.97 -23.07
C GLU A 651 -20.00 25.34 -22.26
N ARG A 652 -20.22 24.68 -21.12
CA ARG A 652 -21.29 25.06 -20.18
C ARG A 652 -21.14 26.47 -19.63
N LEU A 653 -19.89 26.91 -19.42
CA LEU A 653 -19.62 28.27 -18.99
C LEU A 653 -19.88 29.27 -20.13
N ASP A 654 -19.48 28.95 -21.37
CA ASP A 654 -19.84 29.73 -22.57
C ASP A 654 -21.36 29.93 -22.68
N GLU A 655 -22.14 28.85 -22.54
CA GLU A 655 -23.61 28.90 -22.56
C GLU A 655 -24.17 29.78 -21.43
N ALA A 656 -23.64 29.64 -20.21
CA ALA A 656 -24.07 30.44 -19.08
C ALA A 656 -23.80 31.93 -19.28
N MET A 657 -22.66 32.31 -19.88
CA MET A 657 -22.34 33.70 -20.20
C MET A 657 -23.35 34.31 -21.17
N ALA A 658 -23.82 33.54 -22.15
CA ALA A 658 -24.82 33.99 -23.12
C ALA A 658 -26.20 34.31 -22.51
N THR A 659 -26.52 33.76 -21.33
CA THR A 659 -27.79 34.03 -20.63
C THR A 659 -27.82 35.38 -19.90
N ASN A 660 -26.65 35.97 -19.64
CA ASN A 660 -26.48 37.18 -18.83
C ASN A 660 -27.14 37.10 -17.43
N GLU A 661 -27.31 35.88 -16.88
CA GLU A 661 -27.88 35.63 -15.56
C GLU A 661 -26.74 35.40 -14.53
N PRO A 662 -26.48 36.33 -13.58
CA PRO A 662 -25.30 36.27 -12.71
C PRO A 662 -25.21 35.00 -11.85
N ILE A 663 -26.35 34.43 -11.42
CA ILE A 663 -26.39 33.21 -10.62
C ILE A 663 -25.96 31.99 -11.45
N LYS A 664 -26.42 31.88 -12.69
CA LYS A 664 -26.05 30.78 -13.60
C LYS A 664 -24.57 30.85 -13.97
N ILE A 665 -24.08 32.04 -14.30
CA ILE A 665 -22.67 32.31 -14.60
C ILE A 665 -21.77 31.90 -13.42
N ARG A 666 -22.11 32.34 -12.20
CA ARG A 666 -21.33 32.01 -11.00
C ARG A 666 -21.29 30.51 -10.75
N ARG A 667 -22.43 29.81 -10.90
CA ARG A 667 -22.50 28.35 -10.74
C ARG A 667 -21.64 27.62 -11.76
N ALA A 668 -21.74 28.00 -13.04
CA ALA A 668 -20.96 27.40 -14.11
C ALA A 668 -19.45 27.65 -13.90
N PHE A 669 -19.06 28.86 -13.48
CA PHE A 669 -17.69 29.18 -13.13
C PHE A 669 -17.14 28.29 -12.01
N HIS A 670 -17.88 28.08 -10.92
CA HIS A 670 -17.41 27.23 -9.83
C HIS A 670 -17.20 25.78 -10.27
N ILE A 671 -18.05 25.27 -11.16
CA ILE A 671 -17.92 23.93 -11.72
C ILE A 671 -16.69 23.87 -12.64
N PHE A 672 -16.53 24.83 -13.55
CA PHE A 672 -15.33 24.91 -14.42
C PHE A 672 -14.04 25.03 -13.60
N TYR A 673 -14.01 25.94 -12.62
CA TYR A 673 -12.89 26.11 -11.69
C TYR A 673 -12.51 24.81 -10.99
N HIS A 674 -13.50 24.07 -10.49
CA HIS A 674 -13.27 22.78 -9.83
C HIS A 674 -12.62 21.76 -10.78
N TYR A 675 -13.13 21.61 -12.00
CA TYR A 675 -12.55 20.69 -12.98
C TYR A 675 -11.17 21.15 -13.47
N ALA A 676 -10.94 22.46 -13.64
CA ALA A 676 -9.62 22.99 -13.96
C ALA A 676 -8.59 22.66 -12.87
N THR A 677 -8.94 22.81 -11.59
CA THR A 677 -8.08 22.41 -10.47
C THR A 677 -7.82 20.90 -10.45
N LEU A 678 -8.84 20.05 -10.68
CA LEU A 678 -8.66 18.60 -10.73
C LEU A 678 -7.73 18.18 -11.88
N SER A 679 -7.89 18.79 -13.05
CA SER A 679 -7.05 18.56 -14.22
C SER A 679 -5.61 18.98 -13.96
N PHE A 680 -5.39 20.15 -13.36
CA PHE A 680 -4.05 20.62 -13.01
C PHE A 680 -3.36 19.66 -12.02
N ASN A 681 -4.06 19.25 -10.96
CA ASN A 681 -3.56 18.26 -10.00
C ASN A 681 -3.25 16.89 -10.63
N LYS A 682 -3.91 16.53 -11.74
CA LYS A 682 -3.60 15.31 -12.49
C LYS A 682 -2.30 15.47 -13.28
N VAL A 683 -2.13 16.58 -13.98
CA VAL A 683 -0.88 16.90 -14.70
C VAL A 683 0.31 16.97 -13.75
N ASP A 684 0.16 17.60 -12.60
CA ASP A 684 1.20 17.65 -11.56
C ASP A 684 1.63 16.25 -11.09
N ARG A 685 0.66 15.37 -10.83
CA ARG A 685 0.94 13.97 -10.46
C ARG A 685 1.65 13.20 -11.57
N ASP A 686 1.25 13.43 -12.82
CA ASP A 686 1.91 12.79 -13.97
C ASP A 686 3.35 13.32 -14.14
N LEU A 687 3.59 14.60 -13.89
CA LEU A 687 4.92 15.20 -13.89
C LEU A 687 5.80 14.62 -12.77
N LEU A 688 5.28 14.52 -11.54
CA LEU A 688 5.97 13.87 -10.42
C LEU A 688 6.30 12.40 -10.71
N THR A 689 5.43 11.71 -11.45
CA THR A 689 5.67 10.33 -11.89
C THR A 689 6.86 10.27 -12.85
N VAL A 690 6.92 11.14 -13.86
CA VAL A 690 8.05 11.20 -14.80
C VAL A 690 9.35 11.59 -14.08
N CYS A 691 9.30 12.50 -13.11
CA CYS A 691 10.46 12.82 -12.27
C CYS A 691 10.96 11.63 -11.45
N THR A 692 10.06 10.74 -11.03
CA THR A 692 10.42 9.48 -10.36
C THR A 692 11.15 8.53 -11.33
N ASP A 693 10.70 8.44 -12.58
CA ASP A 693 11.38 7.64 -13.60
C ASP A 693 12.79 8.19 -13.92
N LEU A 694 12.94 9.52 -13.95
CA LEU A 694 14.24 10.17 -14.12
C LEU A 694 15.19 9.98 -12.94
N GLN A 695 14.68 10.01 -11.71
CA GLN A 695 15.48 9.71 -10.51
C GLN A 695 16.11 8.31 -10.57
N ARG A 696 15.40 7.32 -11.12
CA ARG A 696 15.90 5.95 -11.29
C ARG A 696 17.06 5.84 -12.29
N ILE A 697 17.16 6.78 -13.21
CA ILE A 697 18.18 6.84 -14.25
C ILE A 697 19.50 7.41 -13.73
N GLY A 698 19.47 8.19 -12.64
CA GLY A 698 20.65 8.88 -12.09
C GLY A 698 21.80 7.95 -11.72
N LEU A 699 21.54 6.88 -10.96
CA LEU A 699 22.59 5.93 -10.54
C LEU A 699 23.22 5.17 -11.73
N PRO A 700 22.46 4.58 -12.67
CA PRO A 700 23.01 4.02 -13.90
C PRO A 700 23.84 5.02 -14.71
N ALA A 701 23.38 6.27 -14.85
CA ALA A 701 24.11 7.30 -15.59
C ALA A 701 25.45 7.65 -14.90
N GLN A 702 25.48 7.73 -13.57
CA GLN A 702 26.72 7.87 -12.80
C GLN A 702 27.64 6.65 -12.94
N ALA A 703 27.10 5.44 -13.06
CA ALA A 703 27.90 4.23 -13.28
C ALA A 703 28.64 4.28 -14.63
N VAL A 704 27.98 4.77 -15.68
CA VAL A 704 28.62 5.02 -16.99
C VAL A 704 29.76 6.05 -16.86
N LEU A 705 29.54 7.15 -16.13
CA LEU A 705 30.58 8.17 -15.87
C LEU A 705 31.78 7.60 -15.09
N LYS A 706 31.56 6.74 -14.11
CA LYS A 706 32.64 6.10 -13.33
C LYS A 706 33.52 5.19 -14.18
N MET A 707 33.03 4.66 -15.30
CA MET A 707 33.84 3.88 -16.24
C MET A 707 34.78 4.76 -17.10
N LEU A 708 34.60 6.08 -17.06
CA LEU A 708 35.46 7.06 -17.75
C LEU A 708 36.60 7.59 -16.88
N ALA A 709 36.53 7.38 -15.57
CA ALA A 709 37.54 7.77 -14.57
C ALA A 709 38.55 6.64 -14.36
#